data_AF-A0A7W6E9E7-F1
#
_entry.id   AF-A0A7W6E9E7-F1
#
_cell.length_a   1.000
_cell.length_b   1.000
_cell.length_c   1.000
_cell.angle_alpha   90.00
_cell.angle_beta   90.00
_cell.angle_gamma   90.00
#
_symmetry.space_group_name_H-M   'P 1'
#
loop_
_entity.id
_entity.type
_entity.pdbx_description
1 polymer ?
#
loop_
_entity_poly.entity_id
_entity_poly.type
_entity_poly.pdbx_seq_one_letter_code
_entity_poly.pdbx_strand_id
1 'polypeptide(L)'
;MLAKLEFQPGIVTDDTALASESTYADADNIRFVRDRPQTIGGWEAAGGGTFQHPARGAHAWAALTGDRVVAFGTASKLYSFFGGAIKDITPEKAAGTLVNPFSVTSGSDAVLVTDLDHGLTVGDVVSFRLADAVGGLTLNGSFTVLTVPTIDTYTIKAPSAATSTATGGGTLEFTAPLAMGLIDGVGGTGWGTGTYGTGLYGQASGGDINPRVWSLDNWGSNLLAVPRNGALYEWQPLPAYNQLIPNSDFASATGWNLGIGWTISGGKANAAAGTESAISRNVAGVLSGGVVYEVTFDIVRTAGAARFQVQSEDTATGTVTIGEPIAKSGTYVRKFKAPSRPTLAGIAKDATFAGSVDNFQIRVVPVAYRINGAPQYSTGMFVDPNRIVVCYGTIELDGDFNPLQVRWSAQEDNTQWIPDDDNLAGDYLLASGSRIIGALATRGQNLIWTDSALYTMRFTGSSDDVFNFALAGTGCGLLGKNAAVEHQGRVYWWGRNGQFYAYTGGEPQIIPCGVRREAWDNFSPSQEEKVFASVNAEFNEIWWFYPDRRDGNECSRYVSFNWETGIWSKGTMARTSWITAGVYANPLGFSTDGRIYFHERGRTANGGPIMWRLLSGMVDIEDGENLFTIKRYVHDFEDQAGNVLVKFTFSQWPRGPTVSTKQYEITPTRTDVPMRQLGRQCQIEWMAGTNSQFVRWGTQRLDIDKTGARR
;
A
#
# COMPACT_ATOMS: atom_id res chain seq x y z
N MET A 1 45.38 -13.12 -32.14
CA MET A 1 45.52 -13.91 -30.89
C MET A 1 44.16 -13.91 -30.22
N LEU A 2 43.65 -15.08 -29.81
CA LEU A 2 42.39 -15.14 -29.05
C LEU A 2 42.63 -14.73 -27.60
N ALA A 3 42.19 -13.53 -27.22
CA ALA A 3 42.20 -13.02 -25.87
C ALA A 3 40.86 -13.30 -25.18
N LYS A 4 40.90 -13.73 -23.92
CA LYS A 4 39.70 -13.83 -23.07
C LYS A 4 39.38 -12.45 -22.51
N LEU A 5 38.09 -12.15 -22.42
CA LEU A 5 37.59 -10.98 -21.71
C LEU A 5 37.05 -11.43 -20.35
N GLU A 6 37.65 -10.91 -19.29
CA GLU A 6 37.20 -11.15 -17.91
C GLU A 6 36.85 -9.82 -17.28
N PHE A 7 35.55 -9.57 -17.13
CA PHE A 7 35.02 -8.42 -16.41
C PHE A 7 34.67 -8.86 -14.99
N GLN A 8 35.00 -8.04 -14.00
CA GLN A 8 34.52 -8.18 -12.64
C GLN A 8 32.99 -8.07 -12.65
N PRO A 9 32.29 -8.89 -11.85
CA PRO A 9 30.84 -8.86 -11.80
C PRO A 9 30.34 -7.56 -11.15
N GLY A 10 29.14 -7.15 -11.55
CA GLY A 10 28.50 -5.94 -11.06
C GLY A 10 28.65 -4.72 -11.97
N ILE A 11 27.77 -3.75 -11.73
CA ILE A 11 27.69 -2.51 -12.48
C ILE A 11 28.33 -1.38 -11.67
N VAL A 12 29.18 -0.60 -12.33
CA VAL A 12 29.78 0.61 -11.75
C VAL A 12 29.57 1.78 -12.72
N THR A 13 28.72 2.72 -12.32
CA THR A 13 28.40 3.94 -13.09
C THR A 13 28.91 5.21 -12.41
N ASP A 14 29.35 5.11 -11.15
CA ASP A 14 29.86 6.24 -10.37
C ASP A 14 31.29 6.68 -10.80
N ASP A 15 31.99 5.85 -11.58
CA ASP A 15 33.34 6.10 -12.09
C ASP A 15 33.36 6.33 -13.61
N THR A 16 34.49 6.80 -14.13
CA THR A 16 34.68 7.00 -15.57
C THR A 16 34.76 5.66 -16.31
N ALA A 17 34.30 5.62 -17.56
CA ALA A 17 34.31 4.39 -18.38
C ALA A 17 35.70 3.73 -18.55
N LEU A 18 36.78 4.50 -18.35
CA LEU A 18 38.16 3.99 -18.34
C LEU A 18 38.54 3.39 -16.98
N ALA A 19 38.18 4.04 -15.87
CA ALA A 19 38.40 3.45 -14.55
C ALA A 19 37.57 2.18 -14.32
N SER A 20 36.41 2.09 -15.00
CA SER A 20 35.58 0.89 -15.08
C SER A 20 36.06 -0.16 -16.10
N GLU A 21 37.29 -0.07 -16.63
CA GLU A 21 37.86 -1.00 -17.63
C GLU A 21 37.82 -2.47 -17.19
N SER A 22 37.81 -2.72 -15.88
CA SER A 22 37.70 -4.05 -15.31
C SER A 22 36.27 -4.46 -14.89
N THR A 23 35.22 -3.67 -15.15
CA THR A 23 33.82 -3.96 -14.73
C THR A 23 32.83 -3.75 -15.88
N TYR A 24 31.53 -3.97 -15.62
CA TYR A 24 30.47 -3.57 -16.54
C TYR A 24 30.07 -2.11 -16.27
N ALA A 25 29.83 -1.35 -17.34
CA ALA A 25 29.57 0.10 -17.27
C ALA A 25 28.07 0.43 -17.22
N ASP A 26 27.20 -0.44 -17.73
CA ASP A 26 25.76 -0.23 -17.70
C ASP A 26 25.00 -1.54 -17.93
N ALA A 27 23.77 -1.62 -17.43
CA ALA A 27 22.89 -2.75 -17.65
C ALA A 27 21.41 -2.37 -17.60
N ASP A 28 20.59 -3.17 -18.26
CA ASP A 28 19.15 -3.17 -18.15
C ASP A 28 18.61 -4.60 -18.23
N ASN A 29 17.80 -5.00 -17.25
CA ASN A 29 17.23 -6.35 -17.14
C ASN A 29 18.28 -7.47 -17.13
N ILE A 30 19.43 -7.20 -16.48
CA ILE A 30 20.52 -8.14 -16.24
C ILE A 30 20.72 -8.32 -14.72
N ARG A 31 21.03 -9.54 -14.31
CA ARG A 31 21.50 -9.89 -12.96
C ARG A 31 22.79 -10.69 -13.01
N PHE A 32 23.42 -10.88 -11.87
CA PHE A 32 24.65 -11.67 -11.73
C PHE A 32 24.39 -12.90 -10.86
N VAL A 33 24.66 -14.08 -11.40
CA VAL A 33 24.49 -15.37 -10.70
C VAL A 33 25.75 -16.18 -10.84
N ARG A 34 26.41 -16.48 -9.71
CA ARG A 34 27.76 -17.08 -9.67
C ARG A 34 28.76 -16.25 -10.48
N ASP A 35 28.78 -14.95 -10.22
CA ASP A 35 29.70 -13.97 -10.83
C ASP A 35 29.61 -13.82 -12.36
N ARG A 36 28.55 -14.33 -12.97
CA ARG A 36 28.29 -14.22 -14.41
C ARG A 36 26.98 -13.50 -14.69
N PRO A 37 26.94 -12.60 -15.69
CA PRO A 37 25.70 -11.95 -16.05
C PRO A 37 24.72 -12.95 -16.69
N GLN A 38 23.43 -12.74 -16.44
CA GLN A 38 22.33 -13.37 -17.14
C GLN A 38 21.14 -12.40 -17.19
N THR A 39 20.25 -12.60 -18.16
CA THR A 39 18.99 -11.87 -18.19
C THR A 39 18.10 -12.24 -17.00
N ILE A 40 17.29 -11.30 -16.52
CA ILE A 40 16.25 -11.59 -15.52
C ILE A 40 15.14 -12.49 -16.09
N GLY A 41 14.33 -13.11 -15.22
CA GLY A 41 13.19 -13.91 -15.65
C GLY A 41 12.06 -13.09 -16.29
N GLY A 42 11.14 -13.79 -16.97
CA GLY A 42 9.95 -13.16 -17.56
C GLY A 42 8.85 -12.84 -16.56
N TRP A 43 7.76 -12.28 -17.09
CA TRP A 43 6.56 -12.01 -16.31
C TRP A 43 5.28 -12.31 -17.09
N GLU A 44 4.25 -12.77 -16.38
CA GLU A 44 2.93 -13.12 -16.94
C GLU A 44 1.83 -12.45 -16.12
N ALA A 45 0.76 -11.99 -16.77
CA ALA A 45 -0.36 -11.37 -16.05
C ALA A 45 -0.96 -12.33 -15.02
N ALA A 46 -1.14 -11.86 -13.78
CA ALA A 46 -1.66 -12.67 -12.68
C ALA A 46 -3.18 -12.89 -12.75
N GLY A 47 -3.89 -12.06 -13.51
CA GLY A 47 -5.35 -12.13 -13.70
C GLY A 47 -5.82 -11.16 -14.79
N GLY A 48 -7.13 -11.15 -15.06
CA GLY A 48 -7.74 -10.39 -16.16
C GLY A 48 -8.22 -8.97 -15.84
N GLY A 49 -8.13 -8.52 -14.59
CA GLY A 49 -8.61 -7.20 -14.14
C GLY A 49 -7.55 -6.10 -14.21
N THR A 50 -8.01 -4.85 -14.19
CA THR A 50 -7.15 -3.66 -13.99
C THR A 50 -7.56 -2.87 -12.76
N PHE A 51 -6.63 -2.09 -12.21
CA PHE A 51 -6.85 -1.16 -11.09
C PHE A 51 -6.52 0.29 -11.49
N GLN A 52 -7.04 1.25 -10.74
CA GLN A 52 -6.85 2.68 -11.00
C GLN A 52 -5.73 3.27 -10.15
N HIS A 53 -4.88 4.07 -10.81
CA HIS A 53 -3.67 4.68 -10.26
C HIS A 53 -2.61 3.66 -9.80
N PRO A 54 -1.33 4.03 -9.81
CA PRO A 54 -0.24 3.20 -9.30
C PRO A 54 -0.47 2.66 -7.88
N ALA A 55 -0.09 1.40 -7.64
CA ALA A 55 -0.11 0.80 -6.31
C ALA A 55 0.99 1.42 -5.42
N ARG A 56 0.72 1.56 -4.13
CA ARG A 56 1.54 2.27 -3.15
C ARG A 56 1.51 1.56 -1.80
N GLY A 57 2.04 0.35 -1.77
CA GLY A 57 1.93 -0.58 -0.64
C GLY A 57 1.03 -1.75 -1.02
N ALA A 58 1.54 -2.95 -0.80
CA ALA A 58 0.84 -4.20 -1.06
C ALA A 58 1.26 -5.24 -0.02
N HIS A 59 0.32 -6.09 0.39
CA HIS A 59 0.52 -7.16 1.36
C HIS A 59 -0.12 -8.45 0.87
N ALA A 60 0.53 -9.59 1.12
CA ALA A 60 -0.02 -10.91 0.81
C ALA A 60 0.03 -11.82 2.03
N TRP A 61 -1.06 -12.54 2.27
CA TRP A 61 -1.18 -13.52 3.33
C TRP A 61 -2.12 -14.65 2.90
N ALA A 62 -2.19 -15.72 3.71
CA ALA A 62 -3.20 -16.75 3.58
C ALA A 62 -4.27 -16.54 4.66
N ALA A 63 -5.54 -16.50 4.27
CA ALA A 63 -6.65 -16.52 5.23
C ALA A 63 -6.71 -17.89 5.95
N LEU A 64 -7.42 -17.96 7.08
CA LEU A 64 -7.60 -19.20 7.86
C LEU A 64 -8.27 -20.32 7.06
N THR A 65 -9.00 -19.99 5.99
CA THR A 65 -9.58 -20.95 5.03
C THR A 65 -8.54 -21.56 4.07
N GLY A 66 -7.30 -21.07 4.07
CA GLY A 66 -6.22 -21.44 3.14
C GLY A 66 -6.20 -20.61 1.85
N ASP A 67 -7.16 -19.70 1.68
CA ASP A 67 -7.22 -18.85 0.49
C ASP A 67 -6.09 -17.80 0.50
N ARG A 68 -5.44 -17.64 -0.65
CA ARG A 68 -4.37 -16.65 -0.84
C ARG A 68 -4.99 -15.30 -1.15
N VAL A 69 -4.60 -14.29 -0.37
CA VAL A 69 -5.13 -12.94 -0.45
C VAL A 69 -3.99 -11.98 -0.72
N VAL A 70 -4.26 -11.00 -1.56
CA VAL A 70 -3.43 -9.80 -1.70
C VAL A 70 -4.31 -8.59 -1.44
N ALA A 71 -3.81 -7.62 -0.69
CA ALA A 71 -4.38 -6.29 -0.59
C ALA A 71 -3.36 -5.26 -1.05
N PHE A 72 -3.81 -4.20 -1.70
CA PHE A 72 -2.95 -3.12 -2.16
C PHE A 72 -3.72 -1.82 -2.26
N GLY A 73 -3.07 -0.73 -1.88
CA GLY A 73 -3.66 0.60 -1.93
C GLY A 73 -3.11 1.43 -3.09
N THR A 74 -3.91 2.34 -3.62
CA THR A 74 -3.53 3.33 -4.64
C THR A 74 -3.86 4.73 -4.13
N ALA A 75 -3.60 5.76 -4.94
CA ALA A 75 -3.98 7.14 -4.57
C ALA A 75 -5.50 7.30 -4.38
N SER A 76 -6.31 6.51 -5.08
CA SER A 76 -7.77 6.65 -5.11
C SER A 76 -8.51 5.59 -4.33
N LYS A 77 -7.95 4.37 -4.20
CA LYS A 77 -8.71 3.18 -3.81
C LYS A 77 -7.88 2.19 -3.01
N LEU A 78 -8.55 1.35 -2.23
CA LEU A 78 -7.99 0.13 -1.65
C LEU A 78 -8.58 -1.07 -2.41
N TYR A 79 -7.72 -1.97 -2.87
CA TYR A 79 -8.12 -3.14 -3.64
C TYR A 79 -7.70 -4.43 -2.94
N SER A 80 -8.46 -5.49 -3.21
CA SER A 80 -8.03 -6.87 -2.98
C SER A 80 -7.81 -7.58 -4.31
N PHE A 81 -6.86 -8.51 -4.35
CA PHE A 81 -6.72 -9.50 -5.40
C PHE A 81 -6.91 -10.89 -4.78
N PHE A 82 -7.99 -11.54 -5.18
CA PHE A 82 -8.46 -12.80 -4.61
C PHE A 82 -9.01 -13.69 -5.74
N GLY A 83 -8.55 -14.94 -5.83
CA GLY A 83 -9.02 -15.89 -6.85
C GLY A 83 -8.84 -15.43 -8.31
N GLY A 84 -7.84 -14.58 -8.59
CA GLY A 84 -7.58 -14.04 -9.94
C GLY A 84 -8.36 -12.77 -10.30
N ALA A 85 -9.21 -12.27 -9.39
CA ALA A 85 -10.01 -11.06 -9.60
C ALA A 85 -9.55 -9.92 -8.69
N ILE A 86 -9.59 -8.69 -9.21
CA ILE A 86 -9.39 -7.46 -8.44
C ILE A 86 -10.76 -6.93 -8.00
N LYS A 87 -10.92 -6.62 -6.72
CA LYS A 87 -12.15 -6.03 -6.15
C LYS A 87 -11.84 -4.75 -5.38
N ASP A 88 -12.68 -3.72 -5.56
CA ASP A 88 -12.64 -2.49 -4.77
C ASP A 88 -13.16 -2.79 -3.36
N ILE A 89 -12.33 -2.52 -2.36
CA ILE A 89 -12.63 -2.68 -0.93
C ILE A 89 -12.43 -1.35 -0.19
N THR A 90 -12.48 -0.22 -0.90
CA THR A 90 -12.24 1.12 -0.34
C THR A 90 -13.23 1.43 0.78
N PRO A 91 -12.74 1.83 1.96
CA PRO A 91 -13.59 2.17 3.08
C PRO A 91 -14.26 3.55 2.88
N GLU A 92 -15.35 3.77 3.61
CA GLU A 92 -15.77 5.12 3.98
C GLU A 92 -14.78 5.67 5.01
N LYS A 93 -14.43 6.96 4.92
CA LYS A 93 -13.56 7.63 5.90
C LYS A 93 -14.20 7.62 7.28
N ALA A 94 -15.48 7.96 7.33
CA ALA A 94 -16.31 7.89 8.51
C ALA A 94 -17.77 7.62 8.09
N ALA A 95 -18.51 6.91 8.93
CA ALA A 95 -19.95 6.72 8.75
C ALA A 95 -20.55 6.34 10.09
N GLY A 96 -21.80 6.73 10.32
CA GLY A 96 -22.46 6.43 11.58
C GLY A 96 -23.82 7.08 11.73
N THR A 97 -24.26 7.15 12.99
CA THR A 97 -25.51 7.77 13.40
C THR A 97 -25.19 8.88 14.39
N LEU A 98 -25.80 10.04 14.22
CA LEU A 98 -25.67 11.18 15.11
C LEU A 98 -27.02 11.51 15.75
N VAL A 99 -26.98 12.06 16.96
CA VAL A 99 -28.16 12.47 17.72
C VAL A 99 -28.07 13.95 18.05
N ASN A 100 -29.02 14.73 17.53
CA ASN A 100 -29.06 16.19 17.64
C ASN A 100 -27.71 16.88 17.37
N PRO A 101 -27.02 16.57 16.26
CA PRO A 101 -25.65 17.02 16.07
C PRO A 101 -25.51 18.50 15.71
N PHE A 102 -26.59 19.17 15.29
CA PHE A 102 -26.50 20.49 14.68
C PHE A 102 -26.71 21.61 15.69
N SER A 103 -25.83 22.61 15.67
CA SER A 103 -25.98 23.89 16.33
C SER A 103 -25.96 25.01 15.29
N VAL A 104 -27.01 25.83 15.27
CA VAL A 104 -27.24 26.89 14.28
C VAL A 104 -27.51 28.23 14.97
N THR A 105 -27.12 29.32 14.32
CA THR A 105 -27.33 30.69 14.82
C THR A 105 -28.21 31.48 13.88
N SER A 106 -29.22 32.17 14.42
CA SER A 106 -30.13 33.01 13.64
C SER A 106 -29.39 34.00 12.74
N GLY A 107 -29.76 34.05 11.47
CA GLY A 107 -29.17 34.94 10.47
C GLY A 107 -27.82 34.48 9.90
N SER A 108 -27.31 33.31 10.32
CA SER A 108 -26.08 32.71 9.78
C SER A 108 -26.39 31.42 9.00
N ASP A 109 -25.62 31.15 7.95
CA ASP A 109 -25.62 29.88 7.21
C ASP A 109 -24.52 28.92 7.68
N ALA A 110 -23.74 29.29 8.71
CA ALA A 110 -22.78 28.40 9.35
C ALA A 110 -23.47 27.45 10.33
N VAL A 111 -23.15 26.17 10.24
CA VAL A 111 -23.66 25.12 11.13
C VAL A 111 -22.47 24.45 11.79
N LEU A 112 -22.46 24.38 13.12
CA LEU A 112 -21.53 23.54 13.87
C LEU A 112 -22.15 22.15 14.02
N VAL A 113 -21.39 21.12 13.66
CA VAL A 113 -21.77 19.71 13.77
C VAL A 113 -20.95 19.10 14.90
N THR A 114 -21.63 18.49 15.87
CA THR A 114 -21.00 17.69 16.93
C THR A 114 -20.99 16.22 16.50
N ASP A 115 -19.81 15.67 16.35
CA ASP A 115 -19.55 14.31 15.87
C ASP A 115 -18.27 13.84 16.57
N LEU A 116 -18.45 13.06 17.63
CA LEU A 116 -17.35 12.62 18.48
C LEU A 116 -16.35 11.82 17.65
N ASP A 117 -15.09 12.21 17.75
CA ASP A 117 -13.99 11.52 17.11
C ASP A 117 -14.13 11.31 15.58
N HIS A 118 -14.62 12.34 14.88
CA HIS A 118 -15.08 12.21 13.49
C HIS A 118 -13.97 11.90 12.48
N GLY A 119 -12.72 12.30 12.76
CA GLY A 119 -11.56 12.05 11.88
C GLY A 119 -11.63 12.76 10.51
N LEU A 120 -12.56 13.70 10.32
CA LEU A 120 -12.72 14.50 9.10
C LEU A 120 -11.75 15.69 9.07
N THR A 121 -11.40 16.13 7.88
CA THR A 121 -10.50 17.26 7.61
C THR A 121 -11.18 18.29 6.72
N VAL A 122 -10.71 19.53 6.75
CA VAL A 122 -11.22 20.60 5.88
C VAL A 122 -11.18 20.16 4.41
N GLY A 123 -12.29 20.37 3.70
CA GLY A 123 -12.46 19.96 2.31
C GLY A 123 -13.09 18.58 2.11
N ASP A 124 -13.19 17.75 3.16
CA ASP A 124 -13.95 16.50 3.09
C ASP A 124 -15.43 16.80 2.81
N VAL A 125 -16.12 15.83 2.21
CA VAL A 125 -17.56 15.89 1.99
C VAL A 125 -18.25 14.94 2.96
N VAL A 126 -19.20 15.44 3.74
CA VAL A 126 -20.08 14.64 4.58
C VAL A 126 -21.50 14.68 4.03
N SER A 127 -22.17 13.53 3.98
CA SER A 127 -23.55 13.43 3.54
C SER A 127 -24.44 13.03 4.68
N PHE A 128 -25.50 13.82 4.93
CA PHE A 128 -26.50 13.53 5.97
C PHE A 128 -27.80 13.07 5.34
N ARG A 129 -28.46 12.12 6.00
CA ARG A 129 -29.82 11.68 5.68
C ARG A 129 -30.63 11.50 6.95
N LEU A 130 -31.96 11.62 6.80
CA LEU A 130 -32.91 11.49 7.91
C LEU A 130 -32.79 12.58 8.98
N ALA A 131 -32.18 13.73 8.69
CA ALA A 131 -32.17 14.88 9.59
C ALA A 131 -33.57 15.44 9.84
N ASP A 132 -33.86 15.83 11.08
CA ASP A 132 -34.98 16.71 11.44
C ASP A 132 -34.64 18.18 11.20
N ALA A 133 -35.66 19.01 11.08
CA ALA A 133 -35.47 20.45 10.95
C ALA A 133 -34.89 21.05 12.24
N VAL A 134 -33.94 21.97 12.11
CA VAL A 134 -33.30 22.71 13.20
C VAL A 134 -33.13 24.17 12.78
N GLY A 135 -33.60 25.11 13.60
CA GLY A 135 -33.50 26.54 13.31
C GLY A 135 -34.03 26.96 11.93
N GLY A 136 -35.05 26.27 11.40
CA GLY A 136 -35.61 26.51 10.05
C GLY A 136 -34.85 25.86 8.89
N LEU A 137 -33.83 25.05 9.16
CA LEU A 137 -33.02 24.33 8.17
C LEU A 137 -33.27 22.82 8.26
N THR A 138 -33.33 22.14 7.12
CA THR A 138 -33.32 20.67 7.04
C THR A 138 -32.06 20.24 6.30
N LEU A 139 -31.08 19.73 7.04
CA LEU A 139 -29.73 19.46 6.54
C LEU A 139 -29.59 18.02 6.04
N ASN A 140 -30.26 17.69 4.94
CA ASN A 140 -30.07 16.43 4.21
C ASN A 140 -29.34 16.71 2.89
N GLY A 141 -28.45 15.80 2.48
CA GLY A 141 -27.58 15.96 1.31
C GLY A 141 -26.11 16.06 1.68
N SER A 142 -25.28 16.44 0.71
CA SER A 142 -23.82 16.51 0.86
C SER A 142 -23.35 17.93 1.17
N PHE A 143 -22.43 18.05 2.12
CA PHE A 143 -21.87 19.31 2.61
C PHE A 143 -20.35 19.19 2.70
N THR A 144 -19.63 20.25 2.32
CA THR A 144 -18.18 20.32 2.49
C THR A 144 -17.84 20.80 3.90
N VAL A 145 -16.90 20.11 4.55
CA VAL A 145 -16.32 20.51 5.84
C VAL A 145 -15.48 21.77 5.64
N LEU A 146 -15.82 22.84 6.35
CA LEU A 146 -15.18 24.15 6.23
C LEU A 146 -14.07 24.36 7.26
N THR A 147 -14.33 24.02 8.51
CA THR A 147 -13.36 24.08 9.60
C THR A 147 -13.54 22.87 10.52
N VAL A 148 -12.47 22.51 11.23
CA VAL A 148 -12.48 21.46 12.25
C VAL A 148 -11.99 22.10 13.56
N PRO A 149 -12.89 22.69 14.37
CA PRO A 149 -12.49 23.37 15.61
C PRO A 149 -11.89 22.44 16.66
N THR A 150 -12.35 21.19 16.74
CA THR A 150 -11.88 20.16 17.68
C THR A 150 -11.94 18.79 17.02
N ILE A 151 -11.38 17.75 17.64
CA ILE A 151 -11.53 16.36 17.18
C ILE A 151 -12.98 15.85 17.16
N ASP A 152 -13.85 16.52 17.94
CA ASP A 152 -15.26 16.19 18.11
C ASP A 152 -16.24 17.12 17.37
N THR A 153 -15.76 18.13 16.64
CA THR A 153 -16.64 19.10 15.97
C THR A 153 -16.07 19.60 14.65
N TYR A 154 -16.98 19.90 13.72
CA TYR A 154 -16.65 20.56 12.45
C TYR A 154 -17.76 21.49 12.00
N THR A 155 -17.45 22.39 11.07
CA THR A 155 -18.44 23.32 10.51
C THR A 155 -18.77 23.01 9.05
N ILE A 156 -20.02 23.25 8.68
CA ILE A 156 -20.53 23.18 7.31
C ILE A 156 -21.31 24.44 6.96
N LYS A 157 -21.59 24.64 5.67
CA LYS A 157 -22.46 25.71 5.19
C LYS A 157 -23.83 25.17 4.79
N ALA A 158 -24.88 25.70 5.40
CA ALA A 158 -26.26 25.45 5.02
C ALA A 158 -26.64 26.16 3.70
N PRO A 159 -27.67 25.70 2.98
CA PRO A 159 -28.13 26.34 1.74
C PRO A 159 -28.76 27.73 1.95
N SER A 160 -29.14 28.05 3.18
CA SER A 160 -29.71 29.35 3.59
C SER A 160 -29.36 29.65 5.04
N ALA A 161 -29.51 30.91 5.45
CA ALA A 161 -29.35 31.29 6.85
C ALA A 161 -30.44 30.66 7.74
N ALA A 162 -30.08 30.28 8.97
CA ALA A 162 -31.04 29.80 9.96
C ALA A 162 -31.99 30.93 10.38
N THR A 163 -33.26 30.60 10.62
CA THR A 163 -34.30 31.55 11.04
C THR A 163 -34.36 31.73 12.56
N SER A 164 -33.68 30.87 13.32
CA SER A 164 -33.57 30.95 14.77
C SER A 164 -32.30 30.26 15.26
N THR A 165 -31.81 30.66 16.43
CA THR A 165 -30.69 29.98 17.11
C THR A 165 -31.22 28.74 17.81
N ALA A 166 -30.68 27.57 17.50
CA ALA A 166 -31.17 26.30 18.02
C ALA A 166 -30.09 25.21 17.97
N THR A 167 -30.24 24.20 18.83
CA THR A 167 -29.51 22.92 18.76
C THR A 167 -30.52 21.80 18.48
N GLY A 168 -30.17 20.82 17.64
CA GLY A 168 -31.09 19.76 17.26
C GLY A 168 -30.65 18.98 16.02
N GLY A 169 -31.62 18.55 15.22
CA GLY A 169 -31.38 17.75 14.02
C GLY A 169 -31.87 16.30 14.13
N GLY A 170 -32.35 15.88 15.30
CA GLY A 170 -32.90 14.55 15.53
C GLY A 170 -31.84 13.45 15.41
N THR A 171 -32.29 12.21 15.23
CA THR A 171 -31.40 11.08 14.92
C THR A 171 -31.25 10.97 13.41
N LEU A 172 -30.02 11.08 12.91
CA LEU A 172 -29.70 11.07 11.48
C LEU A 172 -28.54 10.12 11.19
N GLU A 173 -28.40 9.72 9.93
CA GLU A 173 -27.22 8.97 9.48
C GLU A 173 -26.31 9.84 8.64
N PHE A 174 -25.00 9.59 8.76
CA PHE A 174 -24.00 10.26 7.97
C PHE A 174 -23.02 9.29 7.32
N THR A 175 -22.48 9.69 6.17
CA THR A 175 -21.36 9.04 5.50
C THR A 175 -20.39 10.08 4.97
N ALA A 176 -19.10 9.77 5.05
CA ALA A 176 -18.02 10.57 4.49
C ALA A 176 -17.08 9.64 3.71
N PRO A 177 -16.98 9.77 2.37
CA PRO A 177 -16.10 8.93 1.56
C PRO A 177 -14.64 9.22 1.84
N LEU A 178 -13.80 8.19 1.70
CA LEU A 178 -12.36 8.37 1.68
C LEU A 178 -11.97 9.09 0.38
N ALA A 179 -11.62 10.38 0.51
CA ALA A 179 -11.16 11.18 -0.60
C ALA A 179 -9.86 10.62 -1.19
N MET A 180 -9.72 10.80 -2.51
CA MET A 180 -8.47 10.52 -3.21
C MET A 180 -7.33 11.35 -2.60
N GLY A 181 -6.15 10.75 -2.44
CA GLY A 181 -4.94 11.48 -2.07
C GLY A 181 -4.10 11.85 -3.28
N LEU A 182 -2.97 12.51 -3.04
CA LEU A 182 -2.06 12.90 -4.10
C LEU A 182 -1.46 11.68 -4.82
N ILE A 183 -1.41 11.73 -6.14
CA ILE A 183 -0.69 10.73 -6.97
C ILE A 183 0.83 10.98 -6.89
N ASP A 184 1.20 12.26 -6.95
CA ASP A 184 2.56 12.78 -6.95
C ASP A 184 2.78 13.68 -5.74
N GLY A 185 3.98 13.65 -5.16
CA GLY A 185 4.33 14.64 -4.16
C GLY A 185 4.54 16.02 -4.79
N VAL A 186 4.19 17.05 -4.03
CA VAL A 186 4.36 18.46 -4.37
C VAL A 186 5.43 19.01 -3.42
N GLY A 187 6.52 19.61 -3.92
CA GLY A 187 7.71 19.92 -3.12
C GLY A 187 7.58 21.01 -2.04
N GLY A 188 6.37 21.33 -1.59
CA GLY A 188 6.11 22.26 -0.50
C GLY A 188 4.70 22.83 -0.50
N THR A 189 4.33 23.44 0.63
CA THR A 189 3.11 24.22 0.81
C THR A 189 3.40 25.71 0.53
N GLY A 190 2.46 26.44 -0.10
CA GLY A 190 2.65 27.85 -0.45
C GLY A 190 1.79 28.35 -1.61
N TRP A 191 1.84 29.66 -1.86
CA TRP A 191 1.18 30.29 -3.01
C TRP A 191 1.94 29.97 -4.30
N GLY A 192 1.26 29.45 -5.33
CA GLY A 192 1.88 29.21 -6.64
C GLY A 192 2.88 28.04 -6.68
N THR A 193 2.77 27.07 -5.76
CA THR A 193 3.64 25.88 -5.72
C THR A 193 3.17 24.74 -6.65
N GLY A 194 2.08 24.94 -7.40
CA GLY A 194 1.57 24.02 -8.42
C GLY A 194 1.90 24.45 -9.86
N THR A 195 1.84 23.50 -10.80
CA THR A 195 1.96 23.73 -12.24
C THR A 195 0.91 24.77 -12.70
N TYR A 196 1.32 25.69 -13.58
CA TYR A 196 0.51 26.84 -14.01
C TYR A 196 -0.94 26.45 -14.36
N GLY A 197 -1.93 27.00 -13.62
CA GLY A 197 -3.36 26.79 -13.89
C GLY A 197 -4.12 25.85 -12.95
N THR A 198 -3.56 25.43 -11.81
CA THR A 198 -4.29 24.64 -10.79
C THR A 198 -4.32 25.34 -9.41
N GLY A 199 -5.52 25.76 -8.99
CA GLY A 199 -5.80 26.35 -7.66
C GLY A 199 -6.74 27.57 -7.70
N LEU A 200 -7.66 27.69 -6.73
CA LEU A 200 -8.46 28.89 -6.50
C LEU A 200 -7.61 29.97 -5.82
N TYR A 201 -7.76 31.22 -6.25
CA TYR A 201 -7.07 32.38 -5.67
C TYR A 201 -7.48 32.55 -4.19
N GLY A 202 -6.50 32.72 -3.29
CA GLY A 202 -6.77 33.10 -1.90
C GLY A 202 -6.73 32.02 -0.79
N GLN A 203 -6.21 30.80 -1.03
CA GLN A 203 -6.04 29.78 0.03
C GLN A 203 -4.58 29.31 0.19
N ALA A 204 -4.08 29.26 1.43
CA ALA A 204 -2.82 28.62 1.76
C ALA A 204 -2.98 27.09 1.72
N SER A 205 -2.08 26.35 1.06
CA SER A 205 -2.13 24.89 1.05
C SER A 205 -1.62 24.31 2.37
N GLY A 206 -2.47 24.16 3.38
CA GLY A 206 -2.17 23.39 4.60
C GLY A 206 -2.25 21.87 4.41
N GLY A 207 -2.11 21.36 3.19
CA GLY A 207 -2.38 19.96 2.84
C GLY A 207 -1.16 19.05 2.87
N ASP A 208 -1.38 17.73 2.89
CA ASP A 208 -0.34 16.72 2.68
C ASP A 208 0.36 16.99 1.35
N ILE A 209 1.69 17.09 1.40
CA ILE A 209 2.54 17.38 0.24
C ILE A 209 3.08 16.11 -0.42
N ASN A 210 2.82 14.95 0.16
CA ASN A 210 3.38 13.70 -0.29
C ASN A 210 2.34 12.85 -1.01
N PRO A 211 2.74 11.93 -1.90
CA PRO A 211 1.80 11.02 -2.53
C PRO A 211 1.17 10.09 -1.48
N ARG A 212 -0.07 9.67 -1.71
CA ARG A 212 -0.76 8.71 -0.85
C ARG A 212 -0.05 7.36 -0.92
N VAL A 213 0.37 6.87 0.24
CA VAL A 213 0.99 5.57 0.43
C VAL A 213 0.32 4.82 1.58
N TRP A 214 0.26 3.50 1.49
CA TRP A 214 -0.48 2.65 2.41
C TRP A 214 0.46 1.79 3.23
N SER A 215 0.12 1.64 4.51
CA SER A 215 0.63 0.59 5.39
C SER A 215 -0.42 -0.51 5.46
N LEU A 216 -0.02 -1.75 5.19
CA LEU A 216 -0.91 -2.90 5.11
C LEU A 216 -0.25 -4.06 5.86
N ASP A 217 -1.03 -4.73 6.69
CA ASP A 217 -0.60 -5.92 7.42
C ASP A 217 -1.81 -6.82 7.73
N ASN A 218 -1.61 -8.04 8.19
CA ASN A 218 -2.70 -8.94 8.54
C ASN A 218 -2.84 -9.10 10.07
N TRP A 219 -4.06 -8.96 10.56
CA TRP A 219 -4.49 -9.29 11.91
C TRP A 219 -5.20 -10.64 11.90
N GLY A 220 -4.42 -11.71 12.09
CA GLY A 220 -4.88 -13.06 11.80
C GLY A 220 -5.24 -13.19 10.31
N SER A 221 -6.53 -13.41 10.00
CA SER A 221 -7.03 -13.42 8.61
C SER A 221 -7.42 -12.05 8.07
N ASN A 222 -7.68 -11.08 8.94
CA ASN A 222 -8.24 -9.80 8.52
C ASN A 222 -7.10 -8.90 8.04
N LEU A 223 -7.37 -8.09 7.02
CA LEU A 223 -6.47 -7.03 6.59
C LEU A 223 -6.63 -5.86 7.57
N LEU A 224 -5.51 -5.30 8.00
CA LEU A 224 -5.44 -3.95 8.53
C LEU A 224 -4.80 -3.02 7.50
N ALA A 225 -5.35 -1.81 7.36
CA ALA A 225 -4.91 -0.85 6.38
C ALA A 225 -4.94 0.58 6.93
N VAL A 226 -3.83 1.31 6.75
CA VAL A 226 -3.74 2.74 7.03
C VAL A 226 -3.26 3.45 5.77
N PRO A 227 -4.09 4.28 5.12
CA PRO A 227 -3.56 5.28 4.21
C PRO A 227 -2.78 6.31 5.02
N ARG A 228 -1.67 6.82 4.46
CA ARG A 228 -0.90 7.89 5.11
C ARG A 228 -1.82 9.02 5.56
N ASN A 229 -1.64 9.46 6.80
CA ASN A 229 -2.39 10.53 7.45
C ASN A 229 -3.91 10.25 7.49
N GLY A 230 -4.28 8.98 7.65
CA GLY A 230 -5.67 8.56 7.80
C GLY A 230 -5.87 7.55 8.93
N ALA A 231 -7.11 7.10 9.09
CA ALA A 231 -7.50 6.17 10.14
C ALA A 231 -7.07 4.73 9.86
N LEU A 232 -7.15 3.90 10.90
CA LEU A 232 -7.00 2.45 10.80
C LEU A 232 -8.29 1.80 10.31
N TYR A 233 -8.20 1.03 9.22
CA TYR A 233 -9.29 0.27 8.63
C TYR A 233 -9.03 -1.22 8.72
N GLU A 234 -10.11 -1.99 8.82
CA GLU A 234 -10.09 -3.46 8.82
C GLU A 234 -10.96 -4.02 7.68
N TRP A 235 -10.54 -5.13 7.09
CA TRP A 235 -11.32 -5.86 6.08
C TRP A 235 -11.20 -7.37 6.26
N GLN A 236 -12.32 -8.07 6.10
CA GLN A 236 -12.42 -9.50 6.38
C GLN A 236 -12.52 -10.31 5.07
N PRO A 237 -11.42 -10.92 4.58
CA PRO A 237 -11.41 -11.55 3.27
C PRO A 237 -12.34 -12.77 3.20
N LEU A 238 -13.21 -12.78 2.19
CA LEU A 238 -14.03 -13.93 1.81
C LEU A 238 -14.07 -14.10 0.28
N PRO A 239 -14.21 -15.35 -0.21
CA PRO A 239 -14.44 -15.60 -1.64
C PRO A 239 -15.68 -14.89 -2.18
N ALA A 240 -16.75 -14.88 -1.38
CA ALA A 240 -18.02 -14.25 -1.70
C ALA A 240 -18.70 -13.69 -0.45
N TYR A 241 -19.40 -12.55 -0.61
CA TYR A 241 -20.14 -11.86 0.44
C TYR A 241 -21.64 -12.08 0.25
N ASN A 242 -22.06 -13.35 0.30
CA ASN A 242 -23.45 -13.72 0.08
C ASN A 242 -24.34 -13.26 1.24
N GLN A 243 -25.59 -12.99 0.91
CA GLN A 243 -26.66 -12.80 1.89
C GLN A 243 -26.84 -14.07 2.73
N LEU A 244 -26.80 -13.93 4.06
CA LEU A 244 -26.79 -15.04 5.00
C LEU A 244 -28.17 -15.40 5.56
N ILE A 245 -29.17 -14.51 5.42
CA ILE A 245 -30.52 -14.76 5.92
C ILE A 245 -31.41 -15.29 4.78
N PRO A 246 -31.88 -16.56 4.86
CA PRO A 246 -32.88 -17.08 3.93
C PRO A 246 -34.23 -16.41 4.16
N ASN A 247 -35.05 -16.30 3.10
CA ASN A 247 -36.38 -15.67 3.19
C ASN A 247 -36.30 -14.23 3.74
N SER A 248 -35.28 -13.48 3.28
CA SER A 248 -35.01 -12.07 3.62
C SER A 248 -36.03 -11.10 3.05
N ASP A 249 -36.79 -11.54 2.06
CA ASP A 249 -37.91 -10.85 1.41
C ASP A 249 -39.26 -11.13 2.10
N PHE A 250 -39.25 -11.84 3.24
CA PHE A 250 -40.44 -12.20 4.00
C PHE A 250 -41.56 -12.85 3.14
N ALA A 251 -41.19 -13.68 2.16
CA ALA A 251 -42.13 -14.39 1.30
C ALA A 251 -43.11 -15.30 2.08
N SER A 252 -42.68 -15.84 3.23
CA SER A 252 -43.54 -16.59 4.15
C SER A 252 -43.10 -16.45 5.61
N ALA A 253 -43.93 -16.88 6.57
CA ALA A 253 -43.55 -16.95 7.98
C ALA A 253 -42.55 -18.08 8.31
N THR A 254 -42.25 -18.95 7.34
CA THR A 254 -41.40 -20.13 7.57
C THR A 254 -40.02 -19.72 8.08
N GLY A 255 -39.70 -20.19 9.27
CA GLY A 255 -38.42 -19.97 9.92
C GLY A 255 -38.29 -18.65 10.69
N TRP A 256 -39.25 -17.73 10.58
CA TRP A 256 -39.29 -16.50 11.38
C TRP A 256 -40.00 -16.75 12.71
N ASN A 257 -39.37 -16.30 13.80
CA ASN A 257 -39.99 -16.24 15.12
C ASN A 257 -40.75 -14.91 15.22
N LEU A 258 -42.07 -15.00 15.26
CA LEU A 258 -42.96 -13.84 15.33
C LEU A 258 -43.29 -13.54 16.79
N GLY A 259 -42.76 -12.43 17.32
CA GLY A 259 -43.20 -11.90 18.60
C GLY A 259 -44.63 -11.39 18.55
N ILE A 260 -45.21 -11.10 19.72
CA ILE A 260 -46.58 -10.59 19.85
C ILE A 260 -46.75 -9.34 18.97
N GLY A 261 -47.81 -9.32 18.16
CA GLY A 261 -48.15 -8.21 17.26
C GLY A 261 -47.39 -8.19 15.93
N TRP A 262 -46.56 -9.19 15.62
CA TRP A 262 -45.93 -9.37 14.30
C TRP A 262 -46.71 -10.36 13.43
N THR A 263 -46.84 -10.05 12.14
CA THR A 263 -47.36 -10.95 11.11
C THR A 263 -46.50 -10.88 9.84
N ILE A 264 -46.46 -11.94 9.04
CA ILE A 264 -45.86 -11.89 7.70
C ILE A 264 -46.97 -12.05 6.67
N SER A 265 -47.14 -11.03 5.83
CA SER A 265 -48.14 -11.02 4.76
C SER A 265 -47.77 -9.99 3.69
N GLY A 266 -48.02 -10.31 2.42
CA GLY A 266 -47.74 -9.40 1.30
C GLY A 266 -46.24 -9.16 1.06
N GLY A 267 -45.38 -10.13 1.40
CA GLY A 267 -43.92 -10.03 1.27
C GLY A 267 -43.29 -9.09 2.30
N LYS A 268 -43.93 -8.86 3.45
CA LYS A 268 -43.43 -7.96 4.50
C LYS A 268 -43.72 -8.50 5.89
N ALA A 269 -42.88 -8.13 6.85
CA ALA A 269 -43.15 -8.30 8.26
C ALA A 269 -43.89 -7.06 8.80
N ASN A 270 -45.16 -7.21 9.15
CA ASN A 270 -46.00 -6.12 9.67
C ASN A 270 -46.05 -6.18 11.19
N ALA A 271 -46.01 -5.02 11.84
CA ALA A 271 -46.08 -4.87 13.28
C ALA A 271 -47.20 -3.92 13.70
N ALA A 272 -47.98 -4.34 14.69
CA ALA A 272 -48.94 -3.49 15.38
C ALA A 272 -48.38 -3.00 16.73
N ALA A 273 -48.84 -1.80 17.15
CA ALA A 273 -48.59 -1.29 18.49
C ALA A 273 -49.23 -2.22 19.54
N GLY A 274 -48.69 -2.21 20.77
CA GLY A 274 -49.10 -3.09 21.85
C GLY A 274 -47.91 -3.48 22.72
N THR A 275 -47.63 -4.78 22.84
CA THR A 275 -46.53 -5.31 23.65
C THR A 275 -45.19 -5.15 22.94
N GLU A 276 -44.13 -4.81 23.68
CA GLU A 276 -42.75 -4.89 23.17
C GLU A 276 -42.43 -6.32 22.75
N SER A 277 -41.88 -6.46 21.55
CA SER A 277 -41.57 -7.79 21.01
C SER A 277 -40.57 -7.66 19.86
N ALA A 278 -40.16 -8.79 19.29
CA ALA A 278 -39.31 -8.79 18.11
C ALA A 278 -39.80 -9.80 17.08
N ILE A 279 -39.51 -9.52 15.81
CA ILE A 279 -39.42 -10.54 14.78
C ILE A 279 -37.96 -10.95 14.63
N SER A 280 -37.67 -12.25 14.67
CA SER A 280 -36.28 -12.73 14.65
C SER A 280 -36.09 -14.04 13.89
N ARG A 281 -34.85 -14.28 13.46
CA ARG A 281 -34.41 -15.50 12.78
C ARG A 281 -33.33 -16.19 13.60
N ASN A 282 -33.34 -17.53 13.58
CA ASN A 282 -32.20 -18.30 14.08
C ASN A 282 -30.97 -18.06 13.21
N VAL A 283 -29.87 -17.65 13.86
CA VAL A 283 -28.57 -17.37 13.26
C VAL A 283 -27.44 -18.18 13.91
N ALA A 284 -27.76 -19.13 14.79
CA ALA A 284 -26.79 -20.04 15.38
C ALA A 284 -26.11 -20.87 14.29
N GLY A 285 -24.77 -20.84 14.27
CA GLY A 285 -23.96 -21.48 13.23
C GLY A 285 -23.98 -20.76 11.87
N VAL A 286 -24.75 -19.69 11.72
CA VAL A 286 -24.75 -18.82 10.53
C VAL A 286 -23.88 -17.59 10.75
N LEU A 287 -24.06 -16.93 11.90
CA LEU A 287 -23.19 -15.84 12.33
C LEU A 287 -22.14 -16.38 13.30
N SER A 288 -20.91 -15.89 13.18
CA SER A 288 -19.81 -16.23 14.07
C SER A 288 -19.46 -15.03 14.93
N GLY A 289 -19.26 -15.26 16.23
CA GLY A 289 -18.87 -14.19 17.15
C GLY A 289 -17.55 -13.53 16.76
N GLY A 290 -17.45 -12.22 16.96
CA GLY A 290 -16.27 -11.43 16.62
C GLY A 290 -16.18 -11.01 15.14
N VAL A 291 -16.96 -11.60 14.24
CA VAL A 291 -17.06 -11.17 12.83
C VAL A 291 -17.93 -9.91 12.72
N VAL A 292 -17.53 -8.97 11.87
CA VAL A 292 -18.31 -7.76 11.58
C VAL A 292 -19.19 -8.00 10.37
N TYR A 293 -20.48 -7.75 10.56
CA TYR A 293 -21.51 -7.90 9.55
C TYR A 293 -22.13 -6.55 9.24
N GLU A 294 -22.71 -6.44 8.05
CA GLU A 294 -23.61 -5.38 7.64
C GLU A 294 -25.04 -5.94 7.61
N VAL A 295 -25.96 -5.26 8.30
CA VAL A 295 -27.39 -5.50 8.20
C VAL A 295 -28.04 -4.40 7.35
N THR A 296 -28.87 -4.80 6.39
CA THR A 296 -29.67 -3.90 5.55
C THR A 296 -31.15 -4.25 5.68
N PHE A 297 -32.04 -3.28 5.81
CA PHE A 297 -33.48 -3.50 5.79
C PHE A 297 -34.24 -2.21 5.51
N ASP A 298 -35.46 -2.35 5.00
CA ASP A 298 -36.40 -1.25 4.84
C ASP A 298 -37.38 -1.23 6.00
N ILE A 299 -37.64 -0.04 6.55
CA ILE A 299 -38.70 0.19 7.53
C ILE A 299 -39.69 1.21 6.98
N VAL A 300 -40.99 0.88 7.07
CA VAL A 300 -42.09 1.83 6.95
C VAL A 300 -42.73 1.96 8.32
N ARG A 301 -42.78 3.17 8.85
CA ARG A 301 -43.24 3.46 10.20
C ARG A 301 -44.37 4.48 10.20
N THR A 302 -45.38 4.25 11.04
CA THR A 302 -46.39 5.25 11.39
C THR A 302 -46.25 5.76 12.82
N ALA A 303 -45.73 4.97 13.77
CA ALA A 303 -45.50 5.36 15.18
C ALA A 303 -44.37 4.56 15.84
N GLY A 304 -43.97 4.96 17.06
CA GLY A 304 -42.98 4.29 17.94
C GLY A 304 -41.55 4.23 17.44
N ALA A 305 -40.79 3.21 17.79
CA ALA A 305 -39.43 2.99 17.29
C ALA A 305 -39.12 1.50 17.19
N ALA A 306 -38.22 1.18 16.27
CA ALA A 306 -37.68 -0.16 16.10
C ALA A 306 -36.17 -0.16 16.34
N ARG A 307 -35.59 -1.31 16.62
CA ARG A 307 -34.14 -1.50 16.75
C ARG A 307 -33.69 -2.82 16.16
N PHE A 308 -32.53 -2.83 15.53
CA PHE A 308 -31.87 -4.09 15.20
C PHE A 308 -31.23 -4.67 16.46
N GLN A 309 -31.38 -5.97 16.67
CA GLN A 309 -30.81 -6.67 17.81
C GLN A 309 -30.27 -8.05 17.44
N VAL A 310 -29.29 -8.50 18.21
CA VAL A 310 -28.72 -9.85 18.14
C VAL A 310 -28.72 -10.45 19.55
N GLN A 311 -29.37 -11.59 19.71
CA GLN A 311 -29.33 -12.37 20.94
C GLN A 311 -28.13 -13.31 20.93
N SER A 312 -27.61 -13.56 22.12
CA SER A 312 -26.46 -14.40 22.41
C SER A 312 -26.79 -15.35 23.56
N GLU A 313 -26.21 -16.55 23.51
CA GLU A 313 -26.20 -17.50 24.63
C GLU A 313 -25.19 -17.14 25.73
N ASP A 314 -24.35 -16.13 25.51
CA ASP A 314 -23.44 -15.62 26.52
C ASP A 314 -24.24 -14.90 27.61
N THR A 315 -24.24 -15.49 28.81
CA THR A 315 -24.95 -14.97 29.97
C THR A 315 -24.51 -13.57 30.39
N ALA A 316 -23.31 -13.12 29.98
CA ALA A 316 -22.84 -11.75 30.22
C ALA A 316 -23.45 -10.72 29.25
N THR A 317 -23.86 -11.15 28.04
CA THR A 317 -24.26 -10.26 26.95
C THR A 317 -25.77 -10.29 26.67
N GLY A 318 -26.41 -11.45 26.74
CA GLY A 318 -27.87 -11.61 26.55
C GLY A 318 -28.37 -11.11 25.18
N THR A 319 -28.95 -9.91 25.13
CA THR A 319 -29.43 -9.28 23.88
C THR A 319 -28.68 -7.98 23.62
N VAL A 320 -27.94 -7.94 22.51
CA VAL A 320 -27.24 -6.73 22.05
C VAL A 320 -28.14 -5.94 21.12
N THR A 321 -28.41 -4.69 21.48
CA THR A 321 -29.10 -3.73 20.62
C THR A 321 -28.07 -2.93 19.83
N ILE A 322 -28.26 -2.81 18.51
CA ILE A 322 -27.30 -2.18 17.63
C ILE A 322 -27.78 -0.79 17.19
N GLY A 323 -26.99 0.21 17.58
CA GLY A 323 -27.19 1.61 17.20
C GLY A 323 -28.44 2.25 17.80
N GLU A 324 -28.71 3.47 17.36
CA GLU A 324 -29.81 4.30 17.87
C GLU A 324 -31.20 3.80 17.44
N PRO A 325 -32.27 4.17 18.17
CA PRO A 325 -33.65 3.91 17.75
C PRO A 325 -33.95 4.32 16.32
N ILE A 326 -34.68 3.48 15.60
CA ILE A 326 -35.17 3.77 14.26
C ILE A 326 -36.54 4.41 14.38
N ALA A 327 -36.56 5.74 14.30
CA ALA A 327 -37.77 6.56 14.45
C ALA A 327 -38.33 7.10 13.12
N LYS A 328 -37.72 6.74 11.98
CA LYS A 328 -38.13 7.21 10.64
C LYS A 328 -38.20 6.08 9.62
N SER A 329 -39.11 6.21 8.67
CA SER A 329 -39.18 5.32 7.51
C SER A 329 -37.97 5.52 6.59
N GLY A 330 -37.49 4.43 6.01
CA GLY A 330 -36.37 4.43 5.07
C GLY A 330 -35.63 3.10 5.06
N THR A 331 -34.61 3.02 4.22
CA THR A 331 -33.64 1.92 4.20
C THR A 331 -32.55 2.20 5.22
N TYR A 332 -32.17 1.22 6.02
CA TYR A 332 -31.09 1.32 7.00
C TYR A 332 -29.98 0.35 6.64
N VAL A 333 -28.73 0.79 6.77
CA VAL A 333 -27.53 -0.03 6.61
C VAL A 333 -26.69 0.17 7.85
N ARG A 334 -26.51 -0.88 8.66
CA ARG A 334 -25.75 -0.79 9.92
C ARG A 334 -24.69 -1.88 9.99
N LYS A 335 -23.50 -1.51 10.45
CA LYS A 335 -22.43 -2.45 10.76
C LYS A 335 -22.53 -2.88 12.22
N PHE A 336 -22.25 -4.14 12.51
CA PHE A 336 -22.17 -4.64 13.87
C PHE A 336 -21.17 -5.78 13.99
N LYS A 337 -20.46 -5.83 15.11
CA LYS A 337 -19.67 -7.00 15.49
C LYS A 337 -20.61 -8.00 16.15
N ALA A 338 -20.70 -9.22 15.63
CA ALA A 338 -21.55 -10.23 16.23
C ALA A 338 -21.05 -10.59 17.64
N PRO A 339 -21.94 -10.66 18.65
CA PRO A 339 -21.56 -11.09 19.99
C PRO A 339 -21.03 -12.54 19.96
N SER A 340 -20.35 -12.96 21.02
CA SER A 340 -20.03 -14.37 21.26
C SER A 340 -21.30 -15.21 21.12
N ARG A 341 -21.22 -16.38 20.47
CA ARG A 341 -22.32 -17.36 20.35
C ARG A 341 -23.70 -16.75 19.99
N PRO A 342 -23.84 -16.09 18.81
CA PRO A 342 -25.09 -15.46 18.42
C PRO A 342 -26.17 -16.52 18.12
N THR A 343 -27.40 -16.28 18.56
CA THR A 343 -28.51 -17.25 18.41
C THR A 343 -29.68 -16.73 17.60
N LEU A 344 -30.17 -15.52 17.88
CA LEU A 344 -31.26 -14.87 17.13
C LEU A 344 -30.81 -13.50 16.62
N ALA A 345 -31.21 -13.12 15.40
CA ALA A 345 -31.04 -11.76 14.90
C ALA A 345 -32.38 -11.26 14.35
N GLY A 346 -32.70 -9.98 14.55
CA GLY A 346 -33.98 -9.45 14.11
C GLY A 346 -34.26 -8.02 14.49
N ILE A 347 -35.52 -7.60 14.27
CA ILE A 347 -36.00 -6.26 14.58
C ILE A 347 -36.88 -6.32 15.82
N ALA A 348 -36.45 -5.65 16.88
CA ALA A 348 -37.26 -5.35 18.05
C ALA A 348 -38.11 -4.11 17.80
N LYS A 349 -39.31 -4.12 18.36
CA LYS A 349 -40.23 -2.98 18.37
C LYS A 349 -40.54 -2.57 19.80
N ASP A 350 -40.65 -1.27 20.04
CA ASP A 350 -41.23 -0.79 21.29
C ASP A 350 -42.76 -1.00 21.32
N ALA A 351 -43.38 -0.67 22.46
CA ALA A 351 -44.81 -0.84 22.68
C ALA A 351 -45.67 0.01 21.73
N THR A 352 -45.11 1.09 21.20
CA THR A 352 -45.84 2.07 20.38
C THR A 352 -45.60 1.90 18.89
N PHE A 353 -44.66 1.05 18.49
CA PHE A 353 -44.29 0.87 17.10
C PHE A 353 -45.42 0.26 16.28
N ALA A 354 -45.74 0.92 15.19
CA ALA A 354 -46.63 0.43 14.16
C ALA A 354 -45.98 0.68 12.79
N GLY A 355 -45.96 -0.35 11.94
CA GLY A 355 -45.22 -0.28 10.69
C GLY A 355 -44.97 -1.64 10.05
N SER A 356 -44.03 -1.67 9.10
CA SER A 356 -43.54 -2.88 8.47
C SER A 356 -42.04 -2.84 8.21
N VAL A 357 -41.45 -4.04 8.14
CA VAL A 357 -40.05 -4.31 7.78
C VAL A 357 -40.04 -5.15 6.50
N ASP A 358 -39.09 -4.86 5.62
CA ASP A 358 -38.85 -5.61 4.39
C ASP A 358 -37.34 -5.71 4.08
N ASN A 359 -36.96 -6.58 3.14
CA ASN A 359 -35.60 -6.72 2.62
C ASN A 359 -34.52 -6.92 3.71
N PHE A 360 -34.78 -7.76 4.71
CA PHE A 360 -33.89 -7.98 5.84
C PHE A 360 -32.67 -8.83 5.47
N GLN A 361 -31.55 -8.15 5.24
CA GLN A 361 -30.31 -8.71 4.76
C GLN A 361 -29.20 -8.64 5.80
N ILE A 362 -28.40 -9.71 5.93
CA ILE A 362 -27.16 -9.73 6.71
C ILE A 362 -26.09 -10.39 5.86
N ARG A 363 -24.95 -9.70 5.70
CA ARG A 363 -23.75 -10.20 5.02
C ARG A 363 -22.51 -9.77 5.78
N VAL A 364 -21.40 -10.50 5.61
CA VAL A 364 -20.10 -9.98 6.09
C VAL A 364 -19.79 -8.69 5.33
N VAL A 365 -19.15 -7.71 5.98
CA VAL A 365 -18.88 -6.41 5.35
C VAL A 365 -17.94 -6.60 4.13
N PRO A 366 -18.37 -6.22 2.91
CA PRO A 366 -17.61 -6.51 1.68
C PRO A 366 -16.43 -5.59 1.44
N VAL A 367 -16.40 -4.42 2.09
CA VAL A 367 -15.37 -3.38 1.99
C VAL A 367 -14.69 -3.16 3.33
N ALA A 368 -13.54 -2.49 3.34
CA ALA A 368 -12.90 -2.13 4.60
C ALA A 368 -13.78 -1.17 5.43
N TYR A 369 -13.61 -1.20 6.75
CA TYR A 369 -14.33 -0.33 7.68
C TYR A 369 -13.39 0.23 8.73
N ARG A 370 -13.65 1.46 9.19
CA ARG A 370 -12.83 2.11 10.22
C ARG A 370 -12.96 1.32 11.54
N ILE A 371 -11.85 1.14 12.23
CA ILE A 371 -11.85 0.64 13.61
C ILE A 371 -12.13 1.83 14.52
N ASN A 372 -13.29 1.83 15.17
CA ASN A 372 -13.63 2.87 16.13
C ASN A 372 -12.79 2.71 17.41
N GLY A 373 -12.35 3.82 17.99
CA GLY A 373 -11.44 3.84 19.15
C GLY A 373 -9.95 3.76 18.80
N ALA A 374 -9.60 3.38 17.57
CA ALA A 374 -8.22 3.49 17.07
C ALA A 374 -7.88 4.93 16.69
N PRO A 375 -6.58 5.33 16.71
CA PRO A 375 -6.15 6.66 16.28
C PRO A 375 -6.68 7.03 14.88
N GLN A 376 -7.22 8.23 14.76
CA GLN A 376 -7.94 8.69 13.57
C GLN A 376 -7.01 9.16 12.46
N TYR A 377 -5.77 9.51 12.85
CA TYR A 377 -4.73 9.94 11.94
C TYR A 377 -3.44 9.23 12.30
N SER A 378 -2.92 8.44 11.36
CA SER A 378 -1.63 7.78 11.49
C SER A 378 -0.86 7.88 10.18
N THR A 379 0.44 8.11 10.27
CA THR A 379 1.33 8.10 9.11
C THR A 379 1.44 6.70 8.54
N GLY A 380 1.44 5.67 9.40
CA GLY A 380 1.38 4.27 9.02
C GLY A 380 1.18 3.35 10.22
N MET A 381 1.21 2.05 9.95
CA MET A 381 1.05 0.99 10.95
C MET A 381 1.87 -0.25 10.60
N PHE A 382 2.04 -1.13 11.57
CA PHE A 382 2.47 -2.52 11.41
C PHE A 382 1.88 -3.37 12.55
N VAL A 383 1.87 -4.68 12.42
CA VAL A 383 1.47 -5.61 13.48
C VAL A 383 2.71 -6.24 14.11
N ASP A 384 2.87 -6.06 15.42
CA ASP A 384 3.92 -6.71 16.19
C ASP A 384 3.66 -8.23 16.31
N PRO A 385 4.70 -9.08 16.30
CA PRO A 385 4.54 -10.54 16.40
C PRO A 385 3.77 -11.04 17.64
N ASN A 386 3.68 -10.26 18.71
CA ASN A 386 2.89 -10.56 19.91
C ASN A 386 1.41 -10.14 19.77
N ARG A 387 0.96 -9.90 18.53
CA ARG A 387 -0.41 -9.52 18.16
C ARG A 387 -0.84 -8.23 18.86
N ILE A 388 -0.09 -7.19 18.58
CA ILE A 388 -0.36 -5.81 18.98
C ILE A 388 -0.28 -4.95 17.72
N VAL A 389 -1.28 -4.11 17.47
CA VAL A 389 -1.23 -3.16 16.35
C VAL A 389 -0.47 -1.94 16.80
N VAL A 390 0.53 -1.51 16.03
CA VAL A 390 1.31 -0.30 16.31
C VAL A 390 1.06 0.73 15.21
N CYS A 391 0.61 1.92 15.59
CA CYS A 391 0.49 3.10 14.74
C CYS A 391 1.62 4.09 15.05
N TYR A 392 2.13 4.76 14.02
CA TYR A 392 3.24 5.72 14.17
C TYR A 392 3.00 7.00 13.37
N GLY A 393 3.61 8.09 13.85
CA GLY A 393 3.33 9.45 13.38
C GLY A 393 1.83 9.70 13.49
N THR A 394 1.34 9.71 14.73
CA THR A 394 -0.09 9.61 15.06
C THR A 394 -0.49 10.64 16.11
N ILE A 395 -1.74 10.59 16.55
CA ILE A 395 -2.26 11.48 17.59
C ILE A 395 -1.84 11.02 19.00
N GLU A 396 -1.64 11.96 19.90
CA GLU A 396 -1.50 11.73 21.33
C GLU A 396 -2.86 11.31 21.95
N LEU A 397 -2.88 10.94 23.23
CA LEU A 397 -4.12 10.49 23.90
C LEU A 397 -5.20 11.58 23.97
N ASP A 398 -4.80 12.85 23.96
CA ASP A 398 -5.67 14.02 23.95
C ASP A 398 -6.14 14.45 22.55
N GLY A 399 -5.66 13.78 21.49
CA GLY A 399 -6.09 13.97 20.11
C GLY A 399 -5.18 14.83 19.25
N ASP A 400 -4.12 15.43 19.81
CA ASP A 400 -3.21 16.27 19.05
C ASP A 400 -2.25 15.45 18.19
N PHE A 401 -2.11 15.80 16.91
CA PHE A 401 -1.21 15.08 16.00
C PHE A 401 0.25 15.40 16.30
N ASN A 402 1.04 14.38 16.60
CA ASN A 402 2.49 14.50 16.79
C ASN A 402 3.25 13.56 15.84
N PRO A 403 4.10 14.08 14.94
CA PRO A 403 4.78 13.28 13.92
C PRO A 403 5.82 12.30 14.46
N LEU A 404 6.18 12.37 15.75
CA LEU A 404 7.10 11.47 16.44
C LEU A 404 6.40 10.52 17.43
N GLN A 405 5.07 10.60 17.52
CA GLN A 405 4.29 9.76 18.41
C GLN A 405 4.13 8.34 17.87
N VAL A 406 4.24 7.36 18.76
CA VAL A 406 3.92 5.95 18.53
C VAL A 406 2.81 5.55 19.50
N ARG A 407 1.81 4.82 19.02
CA ARG A 407 0.71 4.25 19.83
C ARG A 407 0.50 2.80 19.49
N TRP A 408 0.03 2.02 20.45
CA TRP A 408 -0.28 0.62 20.22
C TRP A 408 -1.57 0.18 20.92
N SER A 409 -2.23 -0.80 20.31
CA SER A 409 -3.45 -1.41 20.85
C SER A 409 -3.16 -2.32 22.05
N ALA A 410 -4.20 -2.72 22.76
CA ALA A 410 -4.11 -3.85 23.66
C ALA A 410 -3.72 -5.12 22.87
N GLN A 411 -3.07 -6.06 23.57
CA GLN A 411 -2.73 -7.36 23.00
C GLN A 411 -4.00 -8.13 22.64
N GLU A 412 -4.03 -8.71 21.44
CA GLU A 412 -5.16 -9.49 20.90
C GLU A 412 -6.49 -8.72 20.73
N ASP A 413 -6.52 -7.42 21.01
CA ASP A 413 -7.68 -6.55 20.78
C ASP A 413 -7.29 -5.25 20.08
N ASN A 414 -7.48 -5.23 18.77
CA ASN A 414 -7.20 -4.07 17.92
C ASN A 414 -8.22 -2.92 18.08
N THR A 415 -9.22 -3.05 18.96
CA THR A 415 -10.23 -2.01 19.23
C THR A 415 -9.98 -1.24 20.52
N GLN A 416 -9.08 -1.72 21.40
CA GLN A 416 -8.73 -1.06 22.66
C GLN A 416 -7.38 -0.35 22.52
N TRP A 417 -7.38 0.97 22.66
CA TRP A 417 -6.20 1.84 22.48
C TRP A 417 -5.97 2.81 23.64
N ILE A 418 -6.88 2.78 24.63
CA ILE A 418 -6.78 3.57 25.85
C ILE A 418 -6.06 2.70 26.89
N PRO A 419 -4.91 3.14 27.41
CA PRO A 419 -4.20 2.42 28.46
C PRO A 419 -5.09 2.24 29.69
N ASP A 420 -5.07 1.05 30.26
CA ASP A 420 -5.77 0.70 31.50
C ASP A 420 -4.94 -0.33 32.28
N ASP A 421 -5.17 -0.47 33.58
CA ASP A 421 -4.41 -1.36 34.47
C ASP A 421 -4.51 -2.84 34.04
N ASP A 422 -5.57 -3.19 33.33
CA ASP A 422 -5.89 -4.54 32.86
C ASP A 422 -5.57 -4.77 31.36
N ASN A 423 -4.87 -3.84 30.69
CA ASN A 423 -4.50 -4.00 29.29
C ASN A 423 -3.04 -3.59 28.99
N LEU A 424 -2.60 -3.88 27.76
CA LEU A 424 -1.24 -3.54 27.28
C LEU A 424 -1.25 -2.41 26.25
N ALA A 425 -2.33 -1.62 26.17
CA ALA A 425 -2.38 -0.46 25.28
C ALA A 425 -1.47 0.65 25.82
N GLY A 426 -0.89 1.46 24.93
CA GLY A 426 0.09 2.44 25.35
C GLY A 426 0.58 3.34 24.23
N ASP A 427 1.48 4.24 24.60
CA ASP A 427 2.05 5.22 23.71
C ASP A 427 3.47 5.63 24.13
N TYR A 428 4.23 6.16 23.17
CA TYR A 428 5.59 6.61 23.41
C TYR A 428 5.99 7.69 22.40
N LEU A 429 6.65 8.75 22.89
CA LEU A 429 7.17 9.85 22.07
C LEU A 429 8.67 9.66 21.76
N LEU A 430 9.02 9.56 20.48
CA LEU A 430 10.43 9.48 20.06
C LEU A 430 11.14 10.84 20.18
N ALA A 431 12.44 10.81 20.50
CA ALA A 431 13.22 12.01 20.81
C ALA A 431 14.15 12.50 19.68
N SER A 432 14.25 11.80 18.54
CA SER A 432 15.22 12.13 17.47
C SER A 432 14.59 12.04 16.09
N GLY A 433 14.72 13.12 15.33
CA GLY A 433 14.09 13.32 14.03
C GLY A 433 13.03 14.40 14.07
N SER A 434 12.47 14.74 12.91
CA SER A 434 11.35 15.67 12.78
C SER A 434 10.01 14.95 12.59
N ARG A 435 10.05 13.72 12.06
CA ARG A 435 8.89 12.86 11.82
C ARG A 435 9.29 11.41 11.64
N ILE A 436 8.38 10.49 11.97
CA ILE A 436 8.50 9.07 11.60
C ILE A 436 8.18 8.91 10.11
N ILE A 437 9.02 8.17 9.39
CA ILE A 437 8.86 7.89 7.95
C ILE A 437 8.22 6.53 7.72
N GLY A 438 8.67 5.52 8.46
CA GLY A 438 8.20 4.15 8.32
C GLY A 438 8.65 3.28 9.50
N ALA A 439 8.01 2.13 9.63
CA ALA A 439 8.37 1.12 10.63
C ALA A 439 8.11 -0.27 10.08
N LEU A 440 8.80 -1.26 10.63
CA LEU A 440 8.75 -2.65 10.18
C LEU A 440 8.88 -3.58 11.40
N ALA A 441 8.00 -4.59 11.49
CA ALA A 441 8.20 -5.71 12.40
C ALA A 441 9.33 -6.60 11.87
N THR A 442 10.27 -6.97 12.73
CA THR A 442 11.41 -7.83 12.35
C THR A 442 11.59 -8.97 13.34
N ARG A 443 12.56 -9.87 13.09
CA ARG A 443 12.82 -10.98 14.01
C ARG A 443 13.40 -10.49 15.33
N GLY A 444 12.58 -10.49 16.39
CA GLY A 444 12.99 -10.25 17.78
C GLY A 444 12.96 -8.79 18.23
N GLN A 445 12.74 -7.84 17.31
CA GLN A 445 12.49 -6.43 17.61
C GLN A 445 11.80 -5.75 16.44
N ASN A 446 11.06 -4.69 16.70
CA ASN A 446 10.52 -3.82 15.66
C ASN A 446 11.50 -2.68 15.41
N LEU A 447 11.49 -2.15 14.19
CA LEU A 447 12.31 -1.03 13.78
C LEU A 447 11.44 0.14 13.38
N ILE A 448 11.78 1.34 13.86
CA ILE A 448 11.07 2.57 13.55
C ILE A 448 12.10 3.57 13.02
N TRP A 449 11.91 4.02 11.78
CA TRP A 449 12.76 5.02 11.16
C TRP A 449 12.11 6.40 11.22
N THR A 450 12.89 7.37 11.68
CA THR A 450 12.58 8.77 11.46
C THR A 450 13.27 9.24 10.17
N ASP A 451 13.11 10.52 9.87
CA ASP A 451 13.82 11.19 8.77
C ASP A 451 15.35 11.21 8.96
N SER A 452 15.85 10.98 10.18
CA SER A 452 17.28 11.07 10.50
C SER A 452 17.82 9.93 11.36
N ALA A 453 16.99 9.10 12.00
CA ALA A 453 17.44 8.08 12.94
C ALA A 453 16.70 6.74 12.79
N LEU A 454 17.27 5.70 13.40
CA LEU A 454 16.67 4.38 13.56
C LEU A 454 16.49 4.08 15.05
N TYR A 455 15.27 3.71 15.44
CA TYR A 455 14.91 3.20 16.75
C TYR A 455 14.59 1.71 16.68
N THR A 456 14.91 1.01 17.76
CA THR A 456 14.41 -0.33 18.05
C THR A 456 13.27 -0.22 19.05
N MET A 457 12.24 -1.06 18.87
CA MET A 457 11.09 -1.20 19.76
C MET A 457 10.97 -2.69 20.10
N ARG A 458 11.18 -3.05 21.37
CA ARG A 458 11.22 -4.44 21.85
C ARG A 458 10.11 -4.70 22.85
N PHE A 459 9.28 -5.70 22.59
CA PHE A 459 8.25 -6.11 23.53
C PHE A 459 8.88 -6.66 24.83
N THR A 460 8.41 -6.19 25.98
CA THR A 460 8.90 -6.64 27.30
C THR A 460 7.91 -7.57 28.01
N GLY A 461 6.61 -7.47 27.67
CA GLY A 461 5.52 -8.17 28.34
C GLY A 461 5.10 -7.61 29.70
N SER A 462 5.69 -6.48 30.15
CA SER A 462 5.30 -5.78 31.37
C SER A 462 4.18 -4.77 31.10
N SER A 463 3.20 -4.64 32.00
CA SER A 463 2.16 -3.60 31.91
C SER A 463 2.72 -2.18 32.10
N ASP A 464 3.79 -2.04 32.90
CA ASP A 464 4.41 -0.73 33.17
C ASP A 464 5.26 -0.21 32.01
N ASP A 465 5.86 -1.13 31.24
CA ASP A 465 6.84 -0.83 30.19
C ASP A 465 6.63 -1.76 28.98
N VAL A 466 5.43 -1.79 28.38
CA VAL A 466 5.04 -2.77 27.33
C VAL A 466 6.10 -2.93 26.24
N PHE A 467 6.69 -1.82 25.80
CA PHE A 467 7.79 -1.79 24.84
C PHE A 467 8.98 -0.98 25.35
N ASN A 468 10.19 -1.53 25.17
CA ASN A 468 11.44 -0.80 25.33
C ASN A 468 11.87 -0.16 24.01
N PHE A 469 12.08 1.16 24.03
CA PHE A 469 12.56 1.94 22.88
C PHE A 469 14.03 2.32 23.07
N ALA A 470 14.87 2.05 22.06
CA ALA A 470 16.28 2.41 22.09
C ALA A 470 16.76 2.94 20.73
N LEU A 471 17.55 4.00 20.75
CA LEU A 471 18.20 4.57 19.56
C LEU A 471 19.29 3.62 19.06
N ALA A 472 19.13 3.09 17.86
CA ALA A 472 20.09 2.17 17.24
C ALA A 472 21.09 2.88 16.32
N GLY A 473 20.75 4.05 15.79
CA GLY A 473 21.67 4.85 14.99
C GLY A 473 21.10 6.21 14.59
N THR A 474 21.99 7.15 14.30
CA THR A 474 21.68 8.51 13.81
C THR A 474 22.26 8.73 12.41
N GLY A 475 21.72 9.68 11.66
CA GLY A 475 22.12 9.95 10.28
C GLY A 475 21.75 8.84 9.28
N CYS A 476 20.84 7.93 9.65
CA CYS A 476 20.49 6.73 8.90
C CYS A 476 18.97 6.58 8.66
N GLY A 477 18.24 7.70 8.70
CA GLY A 477 16.79 7.74 8.50
C GLY A 477 16.35 7.24 7.12
N LEU A 478 15.08 6.85 7.02
CA LEU A 478 14.50 6.19 5.85
C LEU A 478 14.12 7.20 4.75
N LEU A 479 14.33 6.84 3.48
CA LEU A 479 14.00 7.69 2.34
C LEU A 479 12.48 7.88 2.18
N GLY A 480 11.73 6.78 2.15
CA GLY A 480 10.27 6.75 2.05
C GLY A 480 9.69 5.53 2.74
N LYS A 481 8.41 5.56 3.10
CA LYS A 481 7.76 4.56 3.96
C LYS A 481 8.08 3.10 3.60
N ASN A 482 8.05 2.76 2.31
CA ASN A 482 8.21 1.38 1.84
C ASN A 482 9.64 1.06 1.38
N ALA A 483 10.61 1.96 1.58
CA ALA A 483 11.99 1.83 1.10
C ALA A 483 12.89 0.93 1.96
N ALA A 484 12.31 0.17 2.89
CA ALA A 484 12.97 -0.79 3.76
C ALA A 484 12.35 -2.18 3.60
N VAL A 485 13.17 -3.22 3.75
CA VAL A 485 12.71 -4.61 3.73
C VAL A 485 13.55 -5.48 4.67
N GLU A 486 12.92 -6.47 5.28
CA GLU A 486 13.55 -7.49 6.12
C GLU A 486 13.70 -8.80 5.34
N HIS A 487 14.84 -9.46 5.53
CA HIS A 487 15.05 -10.83 5.10
C HIS A 487 16.04 -11.55 6.03
N GLN A 488 15.62 -12.68 6.60
CA GLN A 488 16.46 -13.56 7.43
C GLN A 488 17.13 -12.88 8.64
N GLY A 489 16.42 -11.96 9.29
CA GLY A 489 16.89 -11.17 10.42
C GLY A 489 17.82 -10.01 10.04
N ARG A 490 17.99 -9.73 8.75
CA ARG A 490 18.73 -8.58 8.24
C ARG A 490 17.77 -7.61 7.60
N VAL A 491 17.98 -6.32 7.83
CA VAL A 491 17.14 -5.26 7.28
C VAL A 491 17.96 -4.38 6.37
N TYR A 492 17.42 -4.11 5.19
CA TYR A 492 18.05 -3.28 4.17
C TYR A 492 17.15 -2.10 3.83
N TRP A 493 17.73 -0.91 3.69
CA TRP A 493 16.96 0.26 3.28
C TRP A 493 17.79 1.28 2.51
N TRP A 494 17.07 2.13 1.76
CA TRP A 494 17.64 3.34 1.18
C TRP A 494 17.43 4.50 2.15
N GLY A 495 18.52 5.12 2.58
CA GLY A 495 18.52 6.25 3.48
C GLY A 495 18.27 7.60 2.80
N ARG A 496 17.75 8.56 3.56
CA ARG A 496 17.43 9.91 3.08
C ARG A 496 18.66 10.74 2.68
N ASN A 497 19.84 10.31 3.08
CA ASN A 497 21.13 10.87 2.69
C ASN A 497 21.69 10.26 1.38
N GLY A 498 20.90 9.41 0.70
CA GLY A 498 21.28 8.74 -0.53
C GLY A 498 22.21 7.53 -0.33
N GLN A 499 22.46 7.08 0.89
CA GLN A 499 23.21 5.86 1.19
C GLN A 499 22.29 4.64 1.31
N PHE A 500 22.80 3.46 0.98
CA PHE A 500 22.13 2.19 1.27
C PHE A 500 22.67 1.61 2.57
N TYR A 501 21.79 1.06 3.39
CA TYR A 501 22.14 0.57 4.72
C TYR A 501 21.71 -0.89 4.91
N ALA A 502 22.47 -1.60 5.74
CA ALA A 502 22.13 -2.90 6.30
C ALA A 502 22.15 -2.85 7.83
N TYR A 503 21.25 -3.59 8.47
CA TYR A 503 21.17 -3.71 9.92
C TYR A 503 20.96 -5.16 10.36
N THR A 504 21.77 -5.59 11.32
CA THR A 504 21.83 -6.97 11.83
C THR A 504 21.75 -7.05 13.37
N GLY A 505 21.25 -6.00 14.03
CA GLY A 505 21.08 -5.95 15.49
C GLY A 505 22.10 -5.07 16.25
N GLY A 506 23.13 -4.56 15.56
CA GLY A 506 24.14 -3.62 16.09
C GLY A 506 23.89 -2.18 15.64
N GLU A 507 24.92 -1.51 15.13
CA GLU A 507 24.77 -0.20 14.48
C GLU A 507 24.48 -0.36 12.96
N PRO A 508 23.65 0.49 12.35
CA PRO A 508 23.46 0.57 10.89
C PRO A 508 24.78 0.68 10.12
N GLN A 509 24.99 -0.20 9.14
CA GLN A 509 26.19 -0.21 8.29
C GLN A 509 25.87 0.26 6.87
N ILE A 510 26.72 1.12 6.30
CA ILE A 510 26.59 1.55 4.90
C ILE A 510 27.03 0.40 3.99
N ILE A 511 26.24 0.15 2.94
CA ILE A 511 26.56 -0.79 1.87
C ILE A 511 27.27 -0.01 0.74
N PRO A 512 28.55 -0.30 0.44
CA PRO A 512 29.23 0.29 -0.71
C PRO A 512 28.46 -0.01 -1.99
N CYS A 513 28.18 1.02 -2.80
CA CYS A 513 27.33 0.92 -3.98
C CYS A 513 27.95 1.70 -5.14
N GLY A 514 28.25 1.00 -6.25
CA GLY A 514 28.87 1.57 -7.45
C GLY A 514 27.90 2.25 -8.43
N VAL A 515 26.59 2.24 -8.13
CA VAL A 515 25.53 2.86 -8.94
C VAL A 515 24.76 3.94 -8.17
N ARG A 516 25.24 4.28 -6.96
CA ARG A 516 24.53 5.16 -6.03
C ARG A 516 24.40 6.57 -6.57
N ARG A 517 25.46 7.12 -7.17
CA ARG A 517 25.46 8.47 -7.71
C ARG A 517 24.48 8.57 -8.86
N GLU A 518 24.47 7.61 -9.78
CA GLU A 518 23.52 7.63 -10.89
C GLU A 518 22.06 7.59 -10.39
N ALA A 519 21.76 6.72 -9.44
CA ALA A 519 20.42 6.59 -8.88
C ALA A 519 19.99 7.86 -8.12
N TRP A 520 20.87 8.41 -7.27
CA TRP A 520 20.58 9.58 -6.45
C TRP A 520 20.51 10.88 -7.26
N ASP A 521 21.46 11.11 -8.17
CA ASP A 521 21.52 12.35 -8.93
C ASP A 521 20.34 12.47 -9.90
N ASN A 522 19.78 11.35 -10.38
CA ASN A 522 18.61 11.32 -11.28
C ASN A 522 17.27 11.05 -10.58
N PHE A 523 17.28 10.88 -9.26
CA PHE A 523 16.06 10.68 -8.47
C PHE A 523 15.07 11.84 -8.67
N SER A 524 13.78 11.53 -8.85
CA SER A 524 12.76 12.57 -9.02
C SER A 524 12.43 13.23 -7.67
N PRO A 525 12.60 14.56 -7.52
CA PRO A 525 12.42 15.24 -6.25
C PRO A 525 10.97 15.18 -5.77
N SER A 526 10.77 15.16 -4.44
CA SER A 526 9.44 15.10 -3.80
C SER A 526 8.67 13.79 -4.06
N GLN A 527 9.33 12.76 -4.62
CA GLN A 527 8.73 11.45 -4.87
C GLN A 527 9.31 10.36 -3.96
N GLU A 528 9.95 10.73 -2.85
CA GLU A 528 10.68 9.82 -1.95
C GLU A 528 9.78 8.68 -1.43
N GLU A 529 8.51 8.99 -1.18
CA GLU A 529 7.53 8.05 -0.64
C GLU A 529 7.08 6.99 -1.63
N LYS A 530 7.33 7.18 -2.93
CA LYS A 530 7.05 6.16 -3.95
C LYS A 530 8.11 5.08 -4.00
N VAL A 531 9.29 5.32 -3.43
CA VAL A 531 10.38 4.35 -3.38
C VAL A 531 9.95 3.17 -2.52
N PHE A 532 10.15 1.96 -3.05
CA PHE A 532 9.92 0.74 -2.30
C PHE A 532 11.05 -0.26 -2.47
N ALA A 533 11.30 -1.02 -1.41
CA ALA A 533 12.24 -2.13 -1.39
C ALA A 533 11.49 -3.46 -1.55
N SER A 534 12.13 -4.45 -2.16
CA SER A 534 11.60 -5.80 -2.24
C SER A 534 12.71 -6.85 -2.23
N VAL A 535 12.33 -8.10 -1.94
CA VAL A 535 13.23 -9.24 -1.87
C VAL A 535 12.93 -10.20 -3.03
N ASN A 536 13.98 -10.62 -3.73
CA ASN A 536 13.97 -11.76 -4.64
C ASN A 536 14.86 -12.87 -4.06
N ALA A 537 14.26 -13.71 -3.21
CA ALA A 537 14.98 -14.72 -2.44
C ALA A 537 15.58 -15.84 -3.30
N GLU A 538 15.01 -16.12 -4.48
CA GLU A 538 15.55 -17.13 -5.39
C GLU A 538 16.97 -16.79 -5.88
N PHE A 539 17.27 -15.50 -6.01
CA PHE A 539 18.53 -15.01 -6.56
C PHE A 539 19.39 -14.24 -5.55
N ASN A 540 18.99 -14.23 -4.28
CA ASN A 540 19.63 -13.48 -3.21
C ASN A 540 19.70 -11.96 -3.44
N GLU A 541 18.63 -11.34 -3.99
CA GLU A 541 18.64 -9.91 -4.37
C GLU A 541 17.65 -9.05 -3.56
N ILE A 542 18.12 -7.90 -3.05
CA ILE A 542 17.28 -6.78 -2.63
C ILE A 542 17.12 -5.82 -3.79
N TRP A 543 15.90 -5.39 -4.08
CA TRP A 543 15.60 -4.44 -5.14
C TRP A 543 15.03 -3.16 -4.56
N TRP A 544 15.46 -2.01 -5.06
CA TRP A 544 14.83 -0.72 -4.79
C TRP A 544 14.34 -0.12 -6.10
N PHE A 545 13.04 0.08 -6.19
CA PHE A 545 12.42 0.76 -7.33
C PHE A 545 12.21 2.23 -6.99
N TYR A 546 12.49 3.10 -7.95
CA TYR A 546 12.44 4.54 -7.73
C TYR A 546 11.98 5.32 -8.96
N PRO A 547 11.37 6.51 -8.75
CA PRO A 547 11.08 7.45 -9.83
C PRO A 547 12.35 8.15 -10.31
N ASP A 548 12.59 8.10 -11.61
CA ASP A 548 13.71 8.79 -12.25
C ASP A 548 13.20 9.99 -13.05
N ARG A 549 13.75 11.17 -12.78
CA ARG A 549 13.30 12.44 -13.40
C ARG A 549 13.45 12.46 -14.92
N ARG A 550 14.25 11.56 -15.50
CA ARG A 550 14.39 11.39 -16.96
C ARG A 550 13.13 10.79 -17.59
N ASP A 551 12.36 10.03 -16.81
CA ASP A 551 11.20 9.26 -17.27
C ASP A 551 9.86 9.77 -16.65
N GLY A 552 9.92 10.60 -15.61
CA GLY A 552 8.77 11.28 -14.99
C GLY A 552 8.74 11.17 -13.46
N ASN A 553 7.55 11.31 -12.88
CA ASN A 553 7.35 11.24 -11.42
C ASN A 553 6.98 9.83 -10.91
N GLU A 554 6.91 8.84 -11.79
CA GLU A 554 6.52 7.48 -11.45
C GLU A 554 7.73 6.53 -11.42
N CYS A 555 7.65 5.46 -10.63
CA CYS A 555 8.71 4.44 -10.59
C CYS A 555 8.95 3.85 -11.98
N SER A 556 10.15 4.07 -12.51
CA SER A 556 10.57 3.62 -13.85
C SER A 556 11.81 2.74 -13.82
N ARG A 557 12.61 2.82 -12.75
CA ARG A 557 13.93 2.18 -12.64
C ARG A 557 14.09 1.46 -11.32
N TYR A 558 15.08 0.58 -11.29
CA TYR A 558 15.52 -0.10 -10.09
C TYR A 558 17.03 -0.17 -9.98
N VAL A 559 17.50 -0.30 -8.75
CA VAL A 559 18.81 -0.88 -8.42
C VAL A 559 18.58 -2.18 -7.68
N SER A 560 19.47 -3.16 -7.86
CA SER A 560 19.44 -4.40 -7.10
C SER A 560 20.79 -4.72 -6.49
N PHE A 561 20.76 -5.32 -5.32
CA PHE A 561 21.92 -5.70 -4.52
C PHE A 561 21.84 -7.17 -4.16
N ASN A 562 22.85 -7.93 -4.50
CA ASN A 562 22.96 -9.32 -4.06
C ASN A 562 23.59 -9.38 -2.66
N TRP A 563 22.85 -9.84 -1.65
CA TRP A 563 23.34 -9.84 -0.26
C TRP A 563 24.34 -10.94 0.07
N GLU A 564 24.51 -11.92 -0.80
CA GLU A 564 25.48 -13.00 -0.63
C GLU A 564 26.83 -12.60 -1.25
N THR A 565 26.81 -12.05 -2.47
CA THR A 565 28.03 -11.72 -3.23
C THR A 565 28.45 -10.26 -3.12
N GLY A 566 27.57 -9.37 -2.66
CA GLY A 566 27.83 -7.93 -2.60
C GLY A 566 27.72 -7.20 -3.94
N ILE A 567 27.22 -7.87 -4.98
CA ILE A 567 27.19 -7.36 -6.36
C ILE A 567 25.95 -6.47 -6.59
N TRP A 568 26.16 -5.35 -7.29
CA TRP A 568 25.09 -4.43 -7.69
C TRP A 568 24.71 -4.58 -9.17
N SER A 569 23.42 -4.42 -9.45
CA SER A 569 22.88 -4.23 -10.81
C SER A 569 21.87 -3.09 -10.84
N LYS A 570 21.40 -2.76 -12.04
CA LYS A 570 20.40 -1.72 -12.29
C LYS A 570 19.59 -2.05 -13.54
N GLY A 571 18.46 -1.37 -13.69
CA GLY A 571 17.67 -1.44 -14.91
C GLY A 571 16.45 -0.54 -14.91
N THR A 572 15.67 -0.67 -15.98
CA THR A 572 14.43 0.05 -16.25
C THR A 572 13.29 -0.95 -16.20
N MET A 573 12.41 -0.77 -15.22
CA MET A 573 11.19 -1.57 -15.09
C MET A 573 10.16 -0.76 -14.31
N ALA A 574 9.04 -0.44 -14.96
CA ALA A 574 7.95 0.29 -14.32
C ALA A 574 7.12 -0.64 -13.41
N ARG A 575 7.58 -0.82 -12.17
CA ARG A 575 6.81 -1.43 -11.08
C ARG A 575 6.65 -0.44 -9.95
N THR A 576 5.47 -0.45 -9.34
CA THR A 576 4.96 0.57 -8.42
C THR A 576 4.77 0.03 -7.00
N SER A 577 4.68 -1.29 -6.88
CA SER A 577 4.74 -2.05 -5.64
C SER A 577 5.16 -3.49 -5.97
N TRP A 578 5.60 -4.24 -4.97
CA TRP A 578 6.06 -5.62 -5.14
C TRP A 578 5.74 -6.47 -3.92
N ILE A 579 5.40 -7.74 -4.15
CA ILE A 579 5.21 -8.75 -3.13
C ILE A 579 6.20 -9.87 -3.42
N THR A 580 7.03 -10.21 -2.44
CA THR A 580 8.00 -11.30 -2.57
C THR A 580 7.33 -12.66 -2.67
N ALA A 581 8.06 -13.67 -3.17
CA ALA A 581 7.58 -15.04 -3.16
C ALA A 581 7.40 -15.52 -1.70
N GLY A 582 6.35 -16.32 -1.48
CA GLY A 582 5.95 -16.78 -0.15
C GLY A 582 4.60 -17.49 -0.25
N VAL A 583 3.52 -16.78 0.07
CA VAL A 583 2.15 -17.30 -0.14
C VAL A 583 1.88 -17.62 -1.62
N TYR A 584 2.43 -16.80 -2.52
CA TYR A 584 2.49 -17.09 -3.95
C TYR A 584 3.87 -17.66 -4.30
N ALA A 585 3.91 -18.62 -5.23
CA ALA A 585 5.15 -19.28 -5.63
C ALA A 585 6.12 -18.34 -6.36
N ASN A 586 5.58 -17.35 -7.07
CA ASN A 586 6.32 -16.34 -7.79
C ASN A 586 6.06 -14.96 -7.18
N PRO A 587 7.04 -14.04 -7.21
CA PRO A 587 6.80 -12.67 -6.80
C PRO A 587 5.72 -11.99 -7.64
N LEU A 588 5.01 -11.03 -7.07
CA LEU A 588 4.00 -10.22 -7.76
C LEU A 588 4.48 -8.79 -7.89
N GLY A 589 4.45 -8.24 -9.11
CA GLY A 589 4.78 -6.85 -9.38
C GLY A 589 3.56 -6.08 -9.90
N PHE A 590 3.35 -4.89 -9.35
CA PHE A 590 2.25 -3.98 -9.74
C PHE A 590 2.76 -2.98 -10.76
N SER A 591 2.12 -2.91 -11.92
CA SER A 591 2.59 -2.12 -13.05
C SER A 591 1.76 -0.85 -13.25
N THR A 592 2.34 0.14 -13.93
CA THR A 592 1.70 1.42 -14.25
C THR A 592 0.55 1.28 -15.26
N ASP A 593 0.44 0.14 -15.94
CA ASP A 593 -0.70 -0.23 -16.81
C ASP A 593 -1.93 -0.72 -16.02
N GLY A 594 -1.88 -0.67 -14.68
CA GLY A 594 -2.97 -1.09 -13.81
C GLY A 594 -3.12 -2.61 -13.70
N ARG A 595 -2.09 -3.39 -14.06
CA ARG A 595 -2.10 -4.87 -13.93
C ARG A 595 -1.12 -5.37 -12.87
N ILE A 596 -1.40 -6.59 -12.41
CA ILE A 596 -0.52 -7.37 -11.53
C ILE A 596 0.15 -8.45 -12.39
N TYR A 597 1.45 -8.61 -12.26
CA TYR A 597 2.24 -9.61 -12.98
C TYR A 597 2.93 -10.56 -12.02
N PHE A 598 2.87 -11.87 -12.29
CA PHE A 598 3.82 -12.82 -11.71
C PHE A 598 5.18 -12.60 -12.39
N HIS A 599 6.23 -12.41 -11.60
CA HIS A 599 7.61 -12.29 -12.06
C HIS A 599 8.39 -13.59 -11.89
N GLU A 600 9.56 -13.68 -12.51
CA GLU A 600 10.37 -14.89 -12.56
C GLU A 600 9.59 -16.09 -13.14
N ARG A 601 8.60 -15.80 -13.99
CA ARG A 601 7.73 -16.80 -14.60
C ARG A 601 7.83 -16.71 -16.11
N GLY A 602 8.24 -17.83 -16.72
CA GLY A 602 8.51 -17.89 -18.15
C GLY A 602 9.73 -17.05 -18.55
N ARG A 603 9.88 -16.85 -19.86
CA ARG A 603 11.01 -16.12 -20.49
C ARG A 603 10.55 -14.97 -21.39
N THR A 604 9.33 -14.48 -21.18
CA THR A 604 8.72 -13.43 -22.01
C THR A 604 8.18 -12.30 -21.13
N ALA A 605 8.06 -11.12 -21.71
CA ALA A 605 7.37 -9.98 -21.14
C ALA A 605 5.88 -10.07 -21.48
N ASN A 606 5.14 -10.92 -20.77
CA ASN A 606 3.72 -11.21 -21.00
C ASN A 606 3.41 -11.58 -22.46
N GLY A 607 4.19 -12.54 -23.00
CA GLY A 607 4.11 -12.97 -24.40
C GLY A 607 5.01 -12.19 -25.37
N GLY A 608 5.50 -11.00 -25.00
CA GLY A 608 6.47 -10.22 -25.78
C GLY A 608 7.94 -10.56 -25.47
N PRO A 609 8.90 -10.08 -26.27
CA PRO A 609 10.32 -10.22 -25.95
C PRO A 609 10.70 -9.42 -24.70
N ILE A 610 11.66 -9.92 -23.92
CA ILE A 610 12.25 -9.14 -22.82
C ILE A 610 13.37 -8.29 -23.42
N MET A 611 13.22 -6.97 -23.36
CA MET A 611 14.27 -6.05 -23.79
C MET A 611 15.29 -5.90 -22.66
N TRP A 612 16.54 -6.27 -22.96
CA TRP A 612 17.67 -6.18 -22.03
C TRP A 612 18.88 -5.62 -22.76
N ARG A 613 19.81 -5.08 -21.98
CA ARG A 613 21.06 -4.49 -22.47
C ARG A 613 22.18 -4.71 -21.46
N LEU A 614 23.38 -5.00 -21.94
CA LEU A 614 24.59 -5.08 -21.13
C LEU A 614 25.71 -4.33 -21.85
N LEU A 615 26.38 -3.44 -21.15
CA LEU A 615 27.51 -2.66 -21.67
C LEU A 615 28.76 -2.97 -20.87
N SER A 616 29.82 -3.40 -21.56
CA SER A 616 31.12 -3.59 -20.92
C SER A 616 31.76 -2.26 -20.52
N GLY A 617 32.75 -2.31 -19.62
CA GLY A 617 33.79 -1.28 -19.55
C GLY A 617 34.56 -1.15 -20.87
N MET A 618 35.41 -0.13 -20.97
CA MET A 618 36.37 -0.04 -22.06
C MET A 618 37.40 -1.18 -21.93
N VAL A 619 37.80 -1.76 -23.05
CA VAL A 619 38.86 -2.77 -23.12
C VAL A 619 39.99 -2.22 -23.97
N ASP A 620 41.19 -2.20 -23.43
CA ASP A 620 42.41 -1.89 -24.16
C ASP A 620 43.48 -2.99 -24.12
N ILE A 621 44.62 -2.73 -24.76
CA ILE A 621 45.79 -3.59 -24.68
C ILE A 621 46.96 -2.77 -24.15
N GLU A 622 47.74 -3.36 -23.22
CA GLU A 622 48.93 -2.72 -22.65
C GLU A 622 48.66 -1.28 -22.16
N ASP A 623 47.59 -1.11 -21.37
CA ASP A 623 47.15 0.18 -20.79
C ASP A 623 46.95 1.27 -21.85
N GLY A 624 46.50 0.87 -23.04
CA GLY A 624 46.18 1.75 -24.14
C GLY A 624 47.40 2.30 -24.89
N GLU A 625 48.61 1.78 -24.72
CA GLU A 625 49.78 2.28 -25.45
C GLU A 625 49.72 2.02 -26.97
N ASN A 626 49.04 0.95 -27.38
CA ASN A 626 49.08 0.46 -28.76
C ASN A 626 47.68 0.34 -29.37
N LEU A 627 47.58 0.62 -30.68
CA LEU A 627 46.38 0.34 -31.45
C LEU A 627 46.24 -1.16 -31.71
N PHE A 628 45.02 -1.66 -31.61
CA PHE A 628 44.70 -3.05 -31.89
C PHE A 628 43.58 -3.19 -32.93
N THR A 629 43.62 -4.29 -33.67
CA THR A 629 42.55 -4.66 -34.61
C THR A 629 41.82 -5.88 -34.08
N ILE A 630 40.49 -5.83 -34.01
CA ILE A 630 39.66 -7.01 -33.77
C ILE A 630 39.31 -7.64 -35.11
N LYS A 631 39.59 -8.94 -35.27
CA LYS A 631 39.27 -9.74 -36.47
C LYS A 631 37.99 -10.57 -36.36
N ARG A 632 37.66 -11.00 -35.14
CA ARG A 632 36.42 -11.71 -34.85
C ARG A 632 36.13 -11.68 -33.36
N TYR A 633 34.84 -11.76 -33.05
CA TYR A 633 34.34 -11.99 -31.71
C TYR A 633 33.78 -13.41 -31.61
N VAL A 634 34.29 -14.17 -30.64
CA VAL A 634 33.82 -15.51 -30.30
C VAL A 634 33.06 -15.38 -28.99
N HIS A 635 31.76 -15.62 -29.06
CA HIS A 635 30.86 -15.53 -27.92
C HIS A 635 30.72 -16.89 -27.26
N ASP A 636 30.40 -16.86 -25.97
CA ASP A 636 30.09 -18.03 -25.16
C ASP A 636 28.81 -17.73 -24.41
N PHE A 637 27.70 -18.27 -24.90
CA PHE A 637 26.37 -18.08 -24.32
C PHE A 637 25.80 -19.43 -23.92
N GLU A 638 25.36 -19.50 -22.67
CA GLU A 638 24.64 -20.65 -22.12
C GLU A 638 23.13 -20.39 -22.21
N ASP A 639 22.38 -21.44 -22.57
CA ASP A 639 20.92 -21.44 -22.68
C ASP A 639 20.32 -20.29 -23.53
N GLN A 640 21.05 -19.83 -24.54
CA GLN A 640 20.59 -18.76 -25.42
C GLN A 640 19.25 -19.14 -26.07
N ALA A 641 18.21 -18.39 -25.72
CA ALA A 641 16.88 -18.46 -26.30
C ALA A 641 16.55 -17.12 -26.96
N GLY A 642 16.37 -17.17 -28.28
CA GLY A 642 16.22 -15.98 -29.11
C GLY A 642 17.56 -15.36 -29.53
N ASN A 643 17.49 -14.28 -30.28
CA ASN A 643 18.66 -13.64 -30.89
C ASN A 643 19.28 -12.63 -29.92
N VAL A 644 20.61 -12.56 -29.95
CA VAL A 644 21.41 -11.53 -29.27
C VAL A 644 21.97 -10.59 -30.32
N LEU A 645 21.84 -9.28 -30.12
CA LEU A 645 22.49 -8.27 -30.93
C LEU A 645 23.76 -7.82 -30.22
N VAL A 646 24.87 -7.72 -30.95
CA VAL A 646 26.13 -7.19 -30.42
C VAL A 646 26.63 -6.02 -31.26
N LYS A 647 27.12 -4.97 -30.61
CA LYS A 647 27.69 -3.78 -31.22
C LYS A 647 29.02 -3.46 -30.55
N PHE A 648 29.99 -3.03 -31.35
CA PHE A 648 31.31 -2.64 -30.88
C PHE A 648 31.51 -1.16 -31.13
N THR A 649 32.00 -0.44 -30.12
CA THR A 649 32.34 0.97 -30.21
C THR A 649 33.81 1.16 -29.91
N PHE A 650 34.52 1.86 -30.78
CA PHE A 650 35.96 2.07 -30.70
C PHE A 650 36.28 3.54 -30.51
N SER A 651 37.27 3.84 -29.69
CA SER A 651 37.82 5.18 -29.52
C SER A 651 39.35 5.14 -29.56
N GLN A 652 39.96 6.28 -29.92
CA GLN A 652 41.41 6.47 -29.82
C GLN A 652 41.82 7.08 -28.49
N TRP A 653 40.90 7.76 -27.81
CA TRP A 653 41.12 8.41 -26.53
C TRP A 653 39.84 8.27 -25.69
N PRO A 654 39.93 8.24 -24.36
CA PRO A 654 38.77 8.06 -23.48
C PRO A 654 37.64 9.09 -23.70
N ARG A 655 37.99 10.31 -24.12
CA ARG A 655 37.06 11.40 -24.49
C ARG A 655 37.08 11.76 -25.98
N GLY A 656 37.69 10.91 -26.81
CA GLY A 656 37.82 11.13 -28.24
C GLY A 656 36.56 10.77 -29.03
N PRO A 657 36.51 11.11 -30.33
CA PRO A 657 35.44 10.67 -31.21
C PRO A 657 35.38 9.13 -31.27
N THR A 658 34.17 8.59 -31.26
CA THR A 658 33.91 7.15 -31.29
C THR A 658 33.45 6.68 -32.66
N VAL A 659 33.89 5.50 -33.08
CA VAL A 659 33.41 4.81 -34.28
C VAL A 659 32.70 3.53 -33.85
N SER A 660 31.44 3.35 -34.25
CA SER A 660 30.67 2.15 -33.93
C SER A 660 30.49 1.24 -35.14
N THR A 661 30.48 -0.07 -34.92
CA THR A 661 30.08 -1.05 -35.94
C THR A 661 28.56 -1.02 -36.14
N LYS A 662 28.10 -1.73 -37.18
CA LYS A 662 26.71 -2.19 -37.22
C LYS A 662 26.42 -3.14 -36.06
N GLN A 663 25.14 -3.35 -35.79
CA GLN A 663 24.70 -4.44 -34.92
C GLN A 663 24.87 -5.78 -35.67
N TYR A 664 25.50 -6.74 -35.02
CA TYR A 664 25.62 -8.11 -35.50
C TYR A 664 24.62 -8.98 -34.75
N GLU A 665 23.85 -9.75 -35.49
CA GLU A 665 22.92 -10.71 -34.93
C GLU A 665 23.62 -12.06 -34.67
N ILE A 666 23.45 -12.55 -33.44
CA ILE A 666 23.90 -13.84 -32.96
C ILE A 666 22.65 -14.69 -32.71
N THR A 667 22.40 -15.62 -33.63
CA THR A 667 21.41 -16.70 -33.44
C THR A 667 22.01 -17.77 -32.52
N PRO A 668 21.18 -18.63 -31.89
CA PRO A 668 21.68 -19.71 -31.02
C PRO A 668 22.65 -20.70 -31.68
N THR A 669 22.70 -20.74 -33.02
CA THR A 669 23.57 -21.61 -33.81
C THR A 669 24.81 -20.90 -34.36
N ARG A 670 24.88 -19.57 -34.23
CA ARG A 670 26.02 -18.80 -34.73
C ARG A 670 27.23 -19.10 -33.86
N THR A 671 28.41 -19.27 -34.46
CA THR A 671 29.64 -19.62 -33.73
C THR A 671 30.56 -18.43 -33.50
N ASP A 672 30.63 -17.49 -34.45
CA ASP A 672 31.45 -16.29 -34.34
C ASP A 672 30.91 -15.10 -35.16
N VAL A 673 31.41 -13.92 -34.84
CA VAL A 673 31.10 -12.66 -35.54
C VAL A 673 32.40 -12.14 -36.16
N PRO A 674 32.60 -12.30 -37.47
CA PRO A 674 33.76 -11.72 -38.15
C PRO A 674 33.57 -10.21 -38.30
N MET A 675 34.62 -9.46 -37.97
CA MET A 675 34.67 -8.01 -38.13
C MET A 675 36.11 -7.58 -38.35
N ARG A 676 36.35 -6.40 -38.91
CA ARG A 676 37.72 -5.85 -38.95
C ARG A 676 37.67 -4.38 -38.63
N GLN A 677 38.00 -4.06 -37.40
CA GLN A 677 37.98 -2.68 -36.92
C GLN A 677 39.21 -2.40 -36.07
N LEU A 678 39.80 -1.23 -36.30
CA LEU A 678 40.98 -0.72 -35.59
C LEU A 678 40.53 0.28 -34.51
N GLY A 679 41.11 0.17 -33.32
CA GLY A 679 40.91 1.14 -32.25
C GLY A 679 42.01 1.03 -31.19
N ARG A 680 42.05 1.99 -30.27
CA ARG A 680 42.91 1.92 -29.08
C ARG A 680 42.16 1.34 -27.89
N GLN A 681 40.87 1.61 -27.83
CA GLN A 681 39.95 1.11 -26.82
C GLN A 681 38.69 0.60 -27.53
N CYS A 682 38.09 -0.45 -26.98
CA CYS A 682 36.85 -1.03 -27.49
C CYS A 682 35.85 -1.28 -26.37
N GLN A 683 34.61 -0.92 -26.60
CA GLN A 683 33.47 -1.23 -25.73
C GLN A 683 32.52 -2.16 -26.47
N ILE A 684 31.96 -3.13 -25.75
CA ILE A 684 31.02 -4.11 -26.28
C ILE A 684 29.64 -3.86 -25.66
N GLU A 685 28.65 -3.74 -26.51
CA GLU A 685 27.25 -3.61 -26.14
C GLU A 685 26.49 -4.84 -26.62
N TRP A 686 25.89 -5.59 -25.69
CA TRP A 686 24.97 -6.68 -25.98
C TRP A 686 23.54 -6.22 -25.74
N MET A 687 22.63 -6.57 -26.63
CA MET A 687 21.22 -6.16 -26.59
C MET A 687 20.30 -7.31 -26.99
N ALA A 688 19.07 -7.28 -26.49
CA ALA A 688 18.00 -8.16 -26.93
C ALA A 688 17.71 -7.99 -28.44
N GLY A 689 17.63 -9.11 -29.18
CA GLY A 689 16.95 -9.17 -30.47
C GLY A 689 15.42 -9.19 -30.33
N THR A 690 14.70 -9.12 -31.46
CA THR A 690 13.22 -9.02 -31.49
C THR A 690 12.49 -10.25 -30.96
N ASN A 691 13.18 -11.39 -30.84
CA ASN A 691 12.68 -12.64 -30.26
C ASN A 691 13.48 -13.06 -29.01
N SER A 692 14.24 -12.15 -28.39
CA SER A 692 15.08 -12.48 -27.23
C SER A 692 14.23 -12.91 -26.04
N GLN A 693 14.66 -13.98 -25.38
CA GLN A 693 13.98 -14.56 -24.24
C GLN A 693 14.93 -14.75 -23.06
N PHE A 694 16.10 -15.35 -23.29
CA PHE A 694 17.06 -15.61 -22.23
C PHE A 694 18.46 -15.75 -22.78
N VAL A 695 19.45 -15.27 -22.03
CA VAL A 695 20.86 -15.59 -22.27
C VAL A 695 21.65 -15.48 -20.97
N ARG A 696 22.60 -16.40 -20.77
CA ARG A 696 23.60 -16.36 -19.71
C ARG A 696 25.00 -16.27 -20.32
N TRP A 697 25.80 -15.33 -19.84
CA TRP A 697 27.14 -15.09 -20.38
C TRP A 697 28.15 -16.06 -19.77
N GLY A 698 28.82 -16.79 -20.65
CA GLY A 698 30.07 -17.50 -20.35
C GLY A 698 31.30 -16.63 -20.61
N THR A 699 32.39 -17.25 -21.02
CA THR A 699 33.67 -16.57 -21.27
C THR A 699 33.74 -15.99 -22.68
N GLN A 700 33.72 -14.67 -22.79
CA GLN A 700 33.80 -13.96 -24.07
C GLN A 700 35.24 -13.89 -24.59
N ARG A 701 35.44 -13.96 -25.91
CA ARG A 701 36.79 -13.91 -26.52
C ARG A 701 36.85 -13.01 -27.74
N LEU A 702 37.95 -12.27 -27.88
CA LEU A 702 38.26 -11.47 -29.05
C LEU A 702 39.51 -11.98 -29.74
N ASP A 703 39.50 -12.08 -31.06
CA ASP A 703 40.71 -12.33 -31.85
C ASP A 703 41.35 -10.99 -32.20
N ILE A 704 42.39 -10.64 -31.43
CA ILE A 704 43.05 -9.34 -31.46
C ILE A 704 44.43 -9.47 -32.11
N ASP A 705 44.73 -8.56 -33.02
CA ASP A 705 46.08 -8.33 -33.54
C ASP A 705 46.58 -6.96 -33.07
N LYS A 706 47.74 -6.95 -32.41
CA LYS A 706 48.47 -5.72 -32.09
C LYS A 706 49.00 -5.10 -33.39
N THR A 707 48.80 -3.80 -33.57
CA THR A 707 49.42 -3.08 -34.68
C THR A 707 50.70 -2.39 -34.20
N GLY A 708 51.72 -2.28 -35.04
CA GLY A 708 52.96 -1.57 -34.71
C GLY A 708 52.83 -0.03 -34.70
N ALA A 709 51.61 0.50 -34.84
CA ALA A 709 51.36 1.94 -34.94
C ALA A 709 50.91 2.52 -33.58
N ARG A 710 51.65 3.51 -33.10
CA ARG A 710 51.38 4.27 -31.85
C ARG A 710 50.57 5.56 -32.04
N ARG A 711 50.02 5.77 -33.24
CA ARG A 711 49.45 7.08 -33.63
C ARG A 711 48.23 7.45 -32.83
#